data_AF-A0A662LHJ9-F1
#
_entry.id   AF-A0A662LHJ9-F1
#
_cell.length_a   1.000
_cell.length_b   1.000
_cell.length_c   1.000
_cell.angle_alpha   90.00
_cell.angle_beta   90.00
_cell.angle_gamma   90.00
#
_symmetry.space_group_name_H-M   'P 1'
#
loop_
_entity.id
_entity.type
_entity.pdbx_description
1 polymer ?
#
loop_
_entity_poly.entity_id
_entity_poly.type
_entity_poly.pdbx_seq_one_letter_code
_entity_poly.pdbx_strand_id
1 'polypeptide(L)'
;MSANTGTGIETETGVGARPGVGAGAGGGTISARVRYALLPGLKRFVTPRGNVVLVNPEFGSWAKVSEFELFQIRTGMIGPRTGEKLFKSGLAYRIANGRREFAFSRKSGRDIYHDIRFFELSVTMGCNLACKYCFYRAEPERLKKKASKELGRLWVDKIIDYRKRMDAYLNRGRKAPVTLEFTGGEALTNMSVVEATARYARERFEEEGYPRGLVRLVTQSNGTLLTKRNVEILRKYGIGVGVSIDGPREVHDAMRVLPSGEGSFDAIMKNLRESNLKPGGIVVVGSHNVHSLVEVAKFYAEELGSAGFSMNLAFSMGRGKKFRVMPDVEEYLRNYKRVVLYLQELYLRKRRFVRERELVNHLAYLMTRERFFMCQRSPCGAGLSICSTIYNGDVFPCNESVYPELKMINIYEQDFIEMTETQVYRDYAGRQIHAIPECRTCMWRSICQSRCSVRSYLKYGDFRSKSAVCDYEKALIEMLVSMIADGELDQRFVDVAVRSGLNRLRPPVVVPPPDGSDGEAEFFYRFRNFIATNGFNSPPADFYGKVKECIAQNLSEKEKKEQLRILDLGCGNGLLLRYLCEFLGRKVIPFGVEARPRAVEEAKRAVLAKYAKNIECRRVDEYEPEDSYDVIIANPVYADWRVSRSKGGSGKKINLFIRKLLNHLSEDGMLILICHRDTLQRKGMKDLSEIPGLEFLSGKTFWHAQTSFAVIRAGSYERVISESL
;
A
#
# COMPACT_ATOMS: atom_id res chain seq x y z
N MET A 1 -41.88 -4.84 -21.90
CA MET A 1 -43.25 -4.64 -21.36
C MET A 1 -43.18 -4.70 -19.84
N SER A 2 -44.09 -3.97 -19.20
CA SER A 2 -44.04 -3.30 -17.90
C SER A 2 -44.07 -4.15 -16.63
N ALA A 3 -43.49 -3.56 -15.57
CA ALA A 3 -43.88 -3.54 -14.15
C ALA A 3 -43.67 -4.77 -13.24
N ASN A 4 -42.79 -4.62 -12.24
CA ASN A 4 -43.16 -4.59 -10.81
C ASN A 4 -41.90 -4.23 -9.98
N THR A 5 -41.69 -2.95 -9.65
CA THR A 5 -42.07 -2.24 -8.40
C THR A 5 -41.28 -2.67 -7.17
N GLY A 6 -40.45 -1.74 -6.69
CA GLY A 6 -39.62 -1.91 -5.51
C GLY A 6 -40.40 -1.71 -4.22
N THR A 7 -40.14 -2.56 -3.24
CA THR A 7 -40.60 -2.38 -1.87
C THR A 7 -39.47 -1.75 -1.06
N GLY A 8 -39.59 -0.43 -0.86
CA GLY A 8 -38.93 0.25 0.25
C GLY A 8 -39.54 -0.25 1.56
N ILE A 9 -38.71 -0.45 2.57
CA ILE A 9 -39.19 -0.68 3.94
C ILE A 9 -39.45 0.70 4.52
N GLU A 10 -40.70 1.15 4.45
CA GLU A 10 -41.23 2.24 5.27
C GLU A 10 -41.68 1.65 6.61
N THR A 11 -41.29 2.31 7.71
CA THR A 11 -41.83 2.04 9.04
C THR A 11 -42.43 3.34 9.57
N GLU A 12 -43.72 3.54 9.35
CA GLU A 12 -44.56 4.41 10.16
C GLU A 12 -45.64 3.55 10.83
N THR A 13 -45.71 3.60 12.15
CA THR A 13 -46.95 3.85 12.90
C THR A 13 -46.58 4.10 14.35
N GLY A 14 -46.92 5.28 14.85
CA GLY A 14 -46.96 5.57 16.28
C GLY A 14 -48.16 4.89 16.93
N VAL A 15 -47.97 4.41 18.15
CA VAL A 15 -49.05 4.13 19.11
C VAL A 15 -48.60 4.65 20.46
N GLY A 16 -49.42 5.53 21.04
CA GLY A 16 -49.13 6.27 22.25
C GLY A 16 -48.99 5.40 23.50
N ALA A 17 -48.06 5.78 24.38
CA ALA A 17 -47.95 5.22 25.72
C ALA A 17 -48.76 6.08 26.70
N ARG A 18 -49.78 5.49 27.33
CA ARG A 18 -50.38 6.00 28.58
C ARG A 18 -49.57 5.51 29.79
N PRO A 19 -49.50 6.27 30.91
CA PRO A 19 -48.72 5.91 32.08
C PRO A 19 -49.52 4.98 33.02
N GLY A 20 -48.86 3.94 33.54
CA GLY A 20 -49.43 2.99 34.49
C GLY A 20 -48.38 2.43 35.45
N VAL A 21 -48.25 3.14 36.58
CA VAL A 21 -47.92 2.76 37.98
C VAL A 21 -47.31 1.38 38.29
N GLY A 22 -46.24 1.37 39.11
CA GLY A 22 -46.20 0.47 40.29
C GLY A 22 -45.00 -0.46 40.47
N ALA A 23 -43.95 0.06 41.14
CA ALA A 23 -43.04 -0.58 42.12
C ALA A 23 -42.58 -2.06 41.96
N GLY A 24 -41.26 -2.21 41.86
CA GLY A 24 -40.53 -3.44 42.16
C GLY A 24 -39.04 -3.13 42.33
N ALA A 25 -38.66 -2.65 43.52
CA ALA A 25 -37.28 -2.39 43.90
C ALA A 25 -36.51 -3.72 44.03
N GLY A 26 -35.80 -4.10 42.97
CA GLY A 26 -34.78 -5.13 42.99
C GLY A 26 -33.46 -4.51 42.56
N GLY A 27 -32.57 -4.27 43.53
CA GLY A 27 -31.22 -3.77 43.31
C GLY A 27 -30.37 -4.77 42.53
N GLY A 28 -30.54 -4.80 41.21
CA GLY A 28 -29.57 -5.32 40.27
C GLY A 28 -28.93 -4.13 39.57
N THR A 29 -27.61 -4.02 39.62
CA THR A 29 -26.84 -3.15 38.74
C THR A 29 -27.26 -3.44 37.30
N ILE A 30 -28.10 -2.57 36.71
CA ILE A 30 -28.46 -2.63 35.30
C ILE A 30 -27.19 -2.32 34.53
N SER A 31 -26.43 -3.36 34.20
CA SER A 31 -25.47 -3.34 33.10
C SER A 31 -26.16 -2.65 31.93
N ALA A 32 -25.67 -1.46 31.55
CA ALA A 32 -26.27 -0.67 30.48
C ALA A 32 -26.38 -1.55 29.23
N ARG A 33 -27.59 -2.02 28.91
CA ARG A 33 -27.81 -2.96 27.81
C ARG A 33 -27.45 -2.26 26.50
N VAL A 34 -26.29 -2.62 25.96
CA VAL A 34 -25.86 -2.20 24.62
C VAL A 34 -26.90 -2.70 23.61
N ARG A 35 -27.49 -1.79 22.84
CA ARG A 35 -28.42 -2.11 21.76
C ARG A 35 -27.79 -1.79 20.41
N TYR A 36 -28.27 -2.43 19.36
CA TYR A 36 -27.81 -2.19 17.99
C TYR A 36 -29.00 -1.84 17.12
N ALA A 37 -28.81 -0.91 16.20
CA ALA A 37 -29.81 -0.54 15.21
C ALA A 37 -29.14 -0.35 13.86
N LEU A 38 -29.84 -0.76 12.79
CA LEU A 38 -29.31 -0.65 11.43
C LEU A 38 -29.18 0.82 11.02
N LEU A 39 -28.18 1.06 10.17
CA LEU A 39 -28.08 2.33 9.46
C LEU A 39 -29.17 2.40 8.38
N PRO A 40 -29.72 3.58 8.09
CA PRO A 40 -30.72 3.74 7.05
C PRO A 40 -30.12 3.52 5.66
N GLY A 41 -30.97 3.12 4.70
CA GLY A 41 -30.61 3.06 3.28
C GLY A 41 -29.72 1.87 2.87
N LEU A 42 -29.64 0.82 3.71
CA LEU A 42 -28.97 -0.43 3.32
C LEU A 42 -29.65 -1.05 2.10
N LYS A 43 -28.84 -1.68 1.25
CA LYS A 43 -29.28 -2.39 0.05
C LYS A 43 -28.92 -3.87 0.18
N ARG A 44 -29.73 -4.73 -0.42
CA ARG A 44 -29.53 -6.17 -0.47
C ARG A 44 -28.91 -6.56 -1.81
N PHE A 45 -27.85 -7.35 -1.77
CA PHE A 45 -27.25 -8.04 -2.91
C PHE A 45 -27.29 -9.54 -2.65
N VAL A 46 -27.58 -10.35 -3.67
CA VAL A 46 -27.60 -11.81 -3.56
C VAL A 46 -26.54 -12.35 -4.53
N THR A 47 -25.63 -13.15 -4.01
CA THR A 47 -24.55 -13.75 -4.80
C THR A 47 -25.08 -14.90 -5.68
N PRO A 48 -24.31 -15.36 -6.68
CA PRO A 48 -24.69 -16.52 -7.48
C PRO A 48 -24.93 -17.81 -6.67
N ARG A 49 -24.27 -17.99 -5.51
CA ARG A 49 -24.54 -19.13 -4.61
C ARG A 49 -25.68 -18.87 -3.61
N GLY A 50 -26.46 -17.82 -3.80
CA GLY A 50 -27.60 -17.49 -2.94
C GLY A 50 -27.23 -16.84 -1.60
N ASN A 51 -25.96 -16.49 -1.36
CA ASN A 51 -25.57 -15.81 -0.13
C ASN A 51 -26.09 -14.37 -0.16
N VAL A 52 -26.62 -13.90 0.98
CA VAL A 52 -27.13 -12.53 1.09
C VAL A 52 -26.05 -11.62 1.63
N VAL A 53 -25.85 -10.49 0.96
CA VAL A 53 -24.94 -9.41 1.35
C VAL A 53 -25.75 -8.15 1.57
N LEU A 54 -25.52 -7.50 2.72
CA LEU A 54 -26.00 -6.15 2.96
C LEU A 54 -24.91 -5.16 2.61
N VAL A 55 -25.29 -4.10 1.90
CA VAL A 55 -24.40 -3.04 1.44
C VAL A 55 -24.93 -1.72 1.97
N ASN A 56 -24.05 -0.91 2.54
CA ASN A 56 -24.30 0.49 2.83
C ASN A 56 -23.70 1.35 1.70
N PRO A 57 -24.52 1.88 0.79
CA PRO A 57 -24.04 2.66 -0.35
C PRO A 57 -23.37 3.97 0.07
N GLU A 58 -23.65 4.46 1.27
CA GLU A 58 -23.10 5.71 1.79
C GLU A 58 -21.66 5.55 2.22
N PHE A 59 -21.38 4.53 3.02
CA PHE A 59 -20.03 4.26 3.53
C PHE A 59 -19.22 3.29 2.69
N GLY A 60 -19.82 2.72 1.63
CA GLY A 60 -19.20 1.65 0.84
C GLY A 60 -18.87 0.42 1.69
N SER A 61 -19.59 0.22 2.80
CA SER A 61 -19.37 -0.89 3.73
C SER A 61 -20.35 -2.01 3.43
N TRP A 62 -19.97 -3.26 3.68
CA TRP A 62 -20.79 -4.41 3.33
C TRP A 62 -20.48 -5.60 4.25
N ALA A 63 -21.42 -6.53 4.38
CA ALA A 63 -21.20 -7.79 5.06
C ALA A 63 -22.14 -8.89 4.54
N LYS A 64 -21.62 -10.11 4.46
CA LYS A 64 -22.43 -11.31 4.31
C LYS A 64 -23.27 -11.54 5.58
N VAL A 65 -24.55 -11.84 5.40
CA VAL A 65 -25.48 -12.18 6.48
C VAL A 65 -26.05 -13.58 6.23
N SER A 66 -26.15 -14.36 7.30
CA SER A 66 -26.82 -15.65 7.33
C SER A 66 -28.35 -15.48 7.40
N GLU A 67 -29.09 -16.54 7.10
CA GLU A 67 -30.56 -16.56 7.25
C GLU A 67 -31.01 -16.20 8.67
N PHE A 68 -30.30 -16.67 9.69
CA PHE A 68 -30.58 -16.32 11.08
C PHE A 68 -30.35 -14.83 11.38
N GLU A 69 -29.28 -14.24 10.85
CA GLU A 69 -29.02 -12.80 11.00
C GLU A 69 -30.06 -11.97 10.24
N LEU A 70 -30.50 -12.43 9.06
CA LEU A 70 -31.59 -11.80 8.32
C LEU A 70 -32.92 -11.86 9.08
N PHE A 71 -33.23 -12.99 9.71
CA PHE A 71 -34.40 -13.12 10.56
C PHE A 71 -34.36 -12.10 11.71
N GLN A 72 -33.25 -12.00 12.43
CA GLN A 72 -33.07 -10.98 13.49
C GLN A 72 -33.22 -9.55 12.97
N ILE A 73 -32.70 -9.27 11.78
CA ILE A 73 -32.82 -7.96 11.13
C ILE A 73 -34.28 -7.65 10.81
N ARG A 74 -35.03 -8.60 10.24
CA ARG A 74 -36.44 -8.41 9.85
C ARG A 74 -37.36 -8.24 11.06
N THR A 75 -37.10 -8.94 12.16
CA THR A 75 -37.91 -8.85 13.39
C THR A 75 -37.49 -7.71 14.30
N GLY A 76 -36.38 -7.02 14.00
CA GLY A 76 -35.78 -6.00 14.86
C GLY A 76 -35.11 -6.56 16.12
N MET A 77 -35.07 -7.88 16.30
CA MET A 77 -34.48 -8.56 17.45
C MET A 77 -32.99 -8.87 17.22
N ILE A 78 -32.19 -7.81 17.04
CA ILE A 78 -30.75 -7.95 16.77
C ILE A 78 -30.01 -8.34 18.05
N GLY A 79 -29.52 -9.58 18.11
CA GLY A 79 -28.73 -10.08 19.23
C GLY A 79 -27.32 -9.47 19.28
N PRO A 80 -26.61 -9.53 20.42
CA PRO A 80 -25.31 -8.86 20.60
C PRO A 80 -24.24 -9.29 19.58
N ARG A 81 -24.16 -10.58 19.21
CA ARG A 81 -23.18 -11.07 18.23
C ARG A 81 -23.43 -10.52 16.83
N THR A 82 -24.67 -10.61 16.35
CA THR A 82 -25.10 -10.06 15.06
C THR A 82 -24.91 -8.55 15.04
N GLY A 83 -25.36 -7.88 16.11
CA GLY A 83 -25.22 -6.44 16.28
C GLY A 83 -23.78 -5.98 16.22
N GLU A 84 -22.87 -6.63 16.95
CA GLU A 84 -21.45 -6.29 16.94
C GLU A 84 -20.80 -6.50 15.58
N LYS A 85 -21.14 -7.60 14.88
CA LYS A 85 -20.68 -7.85 13.50
C LYS A 85 -21.15 -6.74 12.55
N LEU A 86 -22.44 -6.39 12.57
CA LEU A 86 -23.01 -5.35 11.72
C LEU A 86 -22.44 -3.97 12.06
N PHE A 87 -22.23 -3.68 13.34
CA PHE A 87 -21.57 -2.47 13.82
C PHE A 87 -20.15 -2.35 13.27
N LYS A 88 -19.29 -3.36 13.50
CA LYS A 88 -17.92 -3.41 12.98
C LYS A 88 -17.86 -3.33 11.45
N SER A 89 -18.88 -3.83 10.77
CA SER A 89 -19.00 -3.79 9.31
C SER A 89 -19.63 -2.50 8.79
N GLY A 90 -20.02 -1.55 9.64
CA GLY A 90 -20.54 -0.24 9.19
C GLY A 90 -21.96 -0.32 8.64
N LEU A 91 -22.73 -1.30 9.11
CA LEU A 91 -24.12 -1.54 8.74
C LEU A 91 -25.08 -1.21 9.89
N ALA A 92 -24.57 -1.10 11.11
CA ALA A 92 -25.34 -0.72 12.29
C ALA A 92 -24.58 0.35 13.11
N TYR A 93 -25.33 1.09 13.91
CA TYR A 93 -24.79 1.88 15.01
C TYR A 93 -25.11 1.19 16.34
N ARG A 94 -24.24 1.42 17.32
CA ARG A 94 -24.35 0.90 18.68
C ARG A 94 -24.97 1.97 19.57
N ILE A 95 -25.87 1.60 20.48
CA ILE A 95 -26.43 2.49 21.48
C ILE A 95 -25.87 2.03 22.83
N ALA A 96 -24.95 2.81 23.38
CA ALA A 96 -24.35 2.56 24.69
C ALA A 96 -24.57 3.79 25.58
N ASN A 97 -25.08 3.58 26.80
CA ASN A 97 -25.36 4.66 27.76
C ASN A 97 -26.21 5.80 27.18
N GLY A 98 -27.23 5.48 26.37
CA GLY A 98 -28.10 6.46 25.71
C GLY A 98 -27.46 7.22 24.54
N ARG A 99 -26.20 6.96 24.20
CA ARG A 99 -25.48 7.61 23.09
C ARG A 99 -25.38 6.68 21.88
N ARG A 100 -25.57 7.26 20.69
CA ARG A 100 -25.32 6.57 19.42
C ARG A 100 -23.83 6.62 19.11
N GLU A 101 -23.25 5.45 18.96
CA GLU A 101 -21.87 5.24 18.56
C GLU A 101 -21.86 4.65 17.15
N PHE A 102 -21.05 5.22 16.28
CA PHE A 102 -20.86 4.73 14.93
C PHE A 102 -19.47 4.13 14.85
N ALA A 103 -19.33 2.95 14.27
CA ALA A 103 -18.02 2.34 14.05
C ALA A 103 -17.13 3.23 13.17
N PHE A 104 -17.77 4.10 12.38
CA PHE A 104 -17.13 5.01 11.44
C PHE A 104 -17.81 6.37 11.52
N SER A 105 -17.02 7.44 11.61
CA SER A 105 -17.53 8.78 11.34
C SER A 105 -17.58 8.99 9.82
N ARG A 106 -18.58 9.74 9.32
CA ARG A 106 -18.43 10.39 8.02
C ARG A 106 -17.19 11.26 8.16
N LYS A 107 -16.07 10.89 7.50
CA LYS A 107 -15.04 11.89 7.23
C LYS A 107 -15.76 12.98 6.43
N SER A 108 -15.95 14.15 7.02
CA SER A 108 -16.32 15.34 6.26
C SER A 108 -15.34 15.39 5.09
N GLY A 109 -15.82 15.49 3.85
CA GLY A 109 -15.02 15.45 2.63
C GLY A 109 -14.03 16.61 2.45
N ARG A 110 -13.37 17.05 3.53
CA ARG A 110 -12.40 18.14 3.63
C ARG A 110 -10.99 17.71 3.25
N ASP A 111 -10.72 16.42 3.06
CA ASP A 111 -9.44 15.96 2.49
C ASP A 111 -9.52 15.91 0.96
N ILE A 112 -10.04 16.96 0.31
CA ILE A 112 -9.75 17.16 -1.11
C ILE A 112 -8.28 17.56 -1.15
N TYR A 113 -7.44 16.61 -1.56
CA TYR A 113 -6.00 16.78 -1.66
C TYR A 113 -5.70 17.73 -2.82
N HIS A 114 -5.82 19.03 -2.58
CA HIS A 114 -5.31 20.11 -3.41
C HIS A 114 -3.79 20.20 -3.21
N ASP A 115 -3.09 19.12 -3.54
CA ASP A 115 -1.70 18.92 -3.17
C ASP A 115 -1.05 18.05 -4.25
N ILE A 116 -0.60 18.69 -5.32
CA ILE A 116 0.01 18.01 -6.45
C ILE A 116 1.36 17.45 -6.01
N ARG A 117 1.49 16.14 -6.11
CA ARG A 117 2.71 15.39 -5.76
C ARG A 117 3.21 14.53 -6.91
N PHE A 118 2.42 14.40 -7.97
CA PHE A 118 2.76 13.64 -9.16
C PHE A 118 2.78 14.61 -10.33
N PHE A 119 3.93 14.78 -10.96
CA PHE A 119 4.10 15.66 -12.11
C PHE A 119 4.55 14.81 -13.29
N GLU A 120 3.81 14.87 -14.39
CA GLU A 120 4.15 14.21 -15.64
C GLU A 120 4.78 15.23 -16.60
N LEU A 121 5.89 14.85 -17.25
CA LEU A 121 6.47 15.58 -18.37
C LEU A 121 6.41 14.70 -19.61
N SER A 122 5.60 15.09 -20.59
CA SER A 122 5.57 14.46 -21.90
C SER A 122 6.75 14.99 -22.72
N VAL A 123 7.88 14.28 -22.65
CA VAL A 123 9.14 14.70 -23.30
C VAL A 123 9.09 14.64 -24.83
N THR A 124 8.06 13.98 -25.37
CA THR A 124 7.73 13.95 -26.80
C THR A 124 6.25 13.70 -27.00
N MET A 125 5.70 14.18 -28.12
CA MET A 125 4.37 13.77 -28.58
C MET A 125 4.40 12.64 -29.61
N GLY A 126 5.59 12.17 -30.01
CA GLY A 126 5.78 11.09 -30.96
C GLY A 126 6.09 9.75 -30.30
N CYS A 127 5.88 8.67 -31.05
CA CYS A 127 6.22 7.31 -30.65
C CYS A 127 6.86 6.59 -31.85
N ASN A 128 7.75 5.65 -31.57
CA ASN A 128 8.30 4.74 -32.59
C ASN A 128 7.42 3.50 -32.83
N LEU A 129 6.28 3.38 -32.13
CA LEU A 129 5.24 2.38 -32.39
C LEU A 129 3.95 3.05 -32.88
N ALA A 130 3.12 2.26 -33.56
CA ALA A 130 1.82 2.64 -34.08
C ALA A 130 0.67 1.86 -33.38
N CYS A 131 0.73 1.71 -32.05
CA CYS A 131 -0.22 0.84 -31.34
C CYS A 131 -1.69 1.19 -31.64
N LYS A 132 -2.50 0.20 -32.02
CA LYS A 132 -3.87 0.40 -32.55
C LYS A 132 -4.83 1.04 -31.52
N TYR A 133 -4.70 0.69 -30.25
CA TYR A 133 -5.54 1.25 -29.16
C TYR A 133 -5.00 2.54 -28.54
N CYS A 134 -3.88 3.10 -29.03
CA CYS A 134 -3.18 4.20 -28.36
C CYS A 134 -4.10 5.42 -28.12
N PHE A 135 -4.25 5.81 -26.86
CA PHE A 135 -5.07 6.96 -26.48
C PHE A 135 -4.40 8.31 -26.79
N TYR A 136 -3.07 8.37 -26.72
CA TYR A 136 -2.26 9.59 -26.79
C TYR A 136 -2.11 10.16 -28.22
N ARG A 137 -2.62 9.44 -29.25
CA ARG A 137 -2.46 9.78 -30.68
C ARG A 137 -0.99 10.06 -31.05
N ALA A 138 -0.09 9.26 -30.50
CA ALA A 138 1.34 9.41 -30.72
C ALA A 138 1.74 8.76 -32.05
N GLU A 139 2.02 9.56 -33.06
CA GLU A 139 2.45 9.11 -34.38
C GLU A 139 3.95 9.42 -34.61
N PRO A 140 4.65 8.68 -35.47
CA PRO A 140 6.05 8.97 -35.81
C PRO A 140 6.30 10.40 -36.27
N GLU A 141 5.37 11.02 -37.02
CA GLU A 141 5.51 12.39 -37.52
C GLU A 141 5.56 13.41 -36.38
N ARG A 142 4.99 13.07 -35.22
CA ARG A 142 5.01 13.89 -34.00
C ARG A 142 6.33 13.77 -33.23
N LEU A 143 7.29 12.95 -33.67
CA LEU A 143 8.64 12.89 -33.08
C LEU A 143 9.40 14.21 -33.20
N LYS A 144 8.97 15.13 -34.07
CA LYS A 144 9.50 16.51 -34.14
C LYS A 144 9.03 17.39 -32.96
N LYS A 145 7.92 17.03 -32.30
CA LYS A 145 7.36 17.75 -31.15
C LYS A 145 7.98 17.21 -29.86
N LYS A 146 9.18 17.69 -29.55
CA LYS A 146 10.00 17.26 -28.41
C LYS A 146 10.16 18.38 -27.40
N ALA A 147 10.16 18.02 -26.12
CA ALA A 147 10.58 18.92 -25.06
C ALA A 147 12.05 19.29 -25.27
N SER A 148 12.44 20.48 -24.82
CA SER A 148 13.83 20.90 -24.77
C SER A 148 14.44 20.64 -23.38
N LYS A 149 15.76 20.73 -23.26
CA LYS A 149 16.44 20.60 -21.95
C LYS A 149 16.10 21.79 -21.04
N GLU A 150 15.93 22.96 -21.65
CA GLU A 150 15.54 24.22 -20.99
C GLU A 150 14.15 24.06 -20.38
N LEU A 151 13.18 23.50 -21.13
CA LEU A 151 11.86 23.16 -20.60
C LEU A 151 11.97 22.21 -19.39
N GLY A 152 12.81 21.18 -19.52
CA GLY A 152 13.04 20.23 -18.43
C GLY A 152 13.57 20.87 -17.15
N ARG A 153 14.47 21.86 -17.26
CA ARG A 153 14.98 22.63 -16.11
C ARG A 153 13.89 23.52 -15.51
N LEU A 154 13.24 24.32 -16.34
CA LEU A 154 12.12 25.18 -15.94
C LEU A 154 11.04 24.39 -15.20
N TRP A 155 10.69 23.21 -15.73
CA TRP A 155 9.71 22.32 -15.13
C TRP A 155 10.08 21.90 -13.70
N VAL A 156 11.33 21.51 -13.46
CA VAL A 156 11.83 21.15 -12.13
C VAL A 156 11.76 22.34 -11.18
N ASP A 157 12.22 23.51 -11.60
CA ASP A 157 12.23 24.72 -10.77
C ASP A 157 10.80 25.13 -10.37
N LYS A 158 9.87 25.14 -11.33
CA LYS A 158 8.45 25.43 -11.08
C LYS A 158 7.81 24.43 -10.12
N ILE A 159 8.20 23.15 -10.17
CA ILE A 159 7.72 22.14 -9.20
C ILE A 159 8.24 22.42 -7.80
N ILE A 160 9.53 22.74 -7.67
CA ILE A 160 10.15 23.07 -6.38
C ILE A 160 9.46 24.28 -5.76
N ASP A 161 9.23 25.33 -6.55
CA ASP A 161 8.54 26.55 -6.09
C ASP A 161 7.11 26.24 -5.65
N TYR A 162 6.36 25.49 -6.45
CA TYR A 162 5.03 25.02 -6.07
C TYR A 162 5.08 24.24 -4.75
N ARG A 163 6.03 23.32 -4.59
CA ARG A 163 6.15 22.52 -3.38
C ARG A 163 6.49 23.36 -2.15
N LYS A 164 7.39 24.34 -2.26
CA LYS A 164 7.70 25.26 -1.17
C LYS A 164 6.45 26.00 -0.69
N ARG A 165 5.69 26.57 -1.64
CA ARG A 165 4.43 27.27 -1.34
C ARG A 165 3.41 26.34 -0.69
N MET A 166 3.25 25.12 -1.21
CA MET A 166 2.29 24.15 -0.67
C MET A 166 2.68 23.57 0.70
N ASP A 167 3.96 23.30 0.94
CA ASP A 167 4.44 22.80 2.23
C ASP A 167 4.29 23.88 3.34
N ALA A 168 4.52 25.14 2.98
CA ALA A 168 4.26 26.29 3.85
C ALA A 168 2.76 26.48 4.11
N TYR A 169 1.93 26.51 3.06
CA TYR A 169 0.48 26.67 3.17
C TYR A 169 -0.17 25.58 4.02
N LEU A 170 0.27 24.33 3.87
CA LEU A 170 -0.25 23.18 4.63
C LEU A 170 0.42 22.99 6.00
N ASN A 171 1.31 23.91 6.41
CA ASN A 171 2.06 23.90 7.66
C ASN A 171 2.63 22.51 8.01
N ARG A 172 3.26 21.84 7.03
CA ARG A 172 3.64 20.42 7.17
C ARG A 172 4.79 20.18 8.14
N GLY A 173 5.63 21.18 8.39
CA GLY A 173 6.90 21.05 9.12
C GLY A 173 7.90 20.08 8.49
N ARG A 174 7.60 19.51 7.32
CA ARG A 174 8.43 18.55 6.57
C ARG A 174 8.08 18.58 5.09
N LYS A 175 9.05 18.19 4.26
CA LYS A 175 8.87 18.07 2.79
C LYS A 175 7.90 16.95 2.42
N ALA A 176 7.01 17.22 1.48
CA ALA A 176 6.12 16.19 0.92
C ALA A 176 6.84 15.29 -0.10
N PRO A 177 6.45 14.01 -0.27
CA PRO A 177 6.97 13.19 -1.36
C PRO A 177 6.57 13.76 -2.73
N VAL A 178 7.48 13.71 -3.70
CA VAL A 178 7.30 14.15 -5.08
C VAL A 178 7.62 13.00 -6.04
N THR A 179 6.78 12.82 -7.05
CA THR A 179 7.00 11.89 -8.17
C THR A 179 7.07 12.69 -9.46
N LEU A 180 8.17 12.52 -10.20
CA LEU A 180 8.37 13.05 -11.53
C LEU A 180 8.32 11.89 -12.52
N GLU A 181 7.38 11.94 -13.45
CA GLU A 181 7.23 10.93 -14.49
C GLU A 181 7.58 11.47 -15.86
N PHE A 182 8.50 10.80 -16.55
CA PHE A 182 8.78 11.04 -17.96
C PHE A 182 7.88 10.15 -18.82
N THR A 183 7.02 10.79 -19.60
CA THR A 183 6.01 10.13 -20.45
C THR A 183 6.01 10.75 -21.86
N GLY A 184 4.95 10.51 -22.63
CA GLY A 184 4.73 11.04 -23.97
C GLY A 184 4.12 9.98 -24.87
N GLY A 185 4.53 9.96 -26.13
CA GLY A 185 4.33 8.78 -26.98
C GLY A 185 5.29 7.65 -26.61
N GLU A 186 6.60 7.87 -26.77
CA GLU A 186 7.67 7.03 -26.19
C GLU A 186 8.76 7.93 -25.60
N ALA A 187 8.86 7.97 -24.28
CA ALA A 187 9.77 8.89 -23.58
C ALA A 187 11.24 8.68 -23.97
N LEU A 188 11.66 7.43 -24.20
CA LEU A 188 13.05 7.12 -24.50
C LEU A 188 13.50 7.56 -25.91
N THR A 189 12.58 7.97 -26.79
CA THR A 189 12.95 8.65 -28.06
C THR A 189 13.53 10.05 -27.85
N ASN A 190 13.40 10.60 -26.63
CA ASN A 190 14.02 11.84 -26.20
C ASN A 190 14.85 11.64 -24.92
N MET A 191 15.66 10.57 -24.90
CA MET A 191 16.48 10.21 -23.74
C MET A 191 17.42 11.33 -23.28
N SER A 192 17.87 12.19 -24.19
CA SER A 192 18.74 13.32 -23.87
C SER A 192 18.07 14.35 -22.93
N VAL A 193 16.76 14.54 -23.05
CA VAL A 193 15.99 15.39 -22.13
C VAL A 193 15.68 14.64 -20.84
N VAL A 194 15.29 13.37 -20.92
CA VAL A 194 15.07 12.52 -19.73
C VAL A 194 16.30 12.54 -18.82
N GLU A 195 17.49 12.31 -19.38
CA GLU A 195 18.76 12.33 -18.64
C GLU A 195 19.06 13.72 -18.06
N ALA A 196 18.98 14.77 -18.87
CA ALA A 196 19.28 16.13 -18.44
C ALA A 196 18.35 16.60 -17.32
N THR A 197 17.04 16.34 -17.45
CA THR A 197 16.04 16.67 -16.44
C THR A 197 16.20 15.84 -15.18
N ALA A 198 16.46 14.53 -15.30
CA ALA A 198 16.68 13.67 -14.14
C ALA A 198 17.91 14.09 -13.32
N ARG A 199 19.02 14.40 -14.00
CA ARG A 199 20.21 14.96 -13.36
C ARG A 199 19.89 16.25 -12.62
N TYR A 200 19.30 17.21 -13.32
CA TYR A 200 18.95 18.51 -12.74
C TYR A 200 17.98 18.39 -11.57
N ALA A 201 16.97 17.51 -11.67
CA ALA A 201 16.05 17.23 -10.58
C ALA A 201 16.77 16.67 -9.35
N ARG A 202 17.72 15.74 -9.51
CA ARG A 202 18.47 15.21 -8.37
C ARG A 202 19.25 16.32 -7.65
N GLU A 203 20.01 17.11 -8.41
CA GLU A 203 20.80 18.23 -7.90
C GLU A 203 19.91 19.25 -7.18
N ARG A 204 18.88 19.76 -7.86
CA ARG A 204 18.03 20.83 -7.34
C ARG A 204 17.20 20.41 -6.13
N PHE A 205 16.62 19.21 -6.13
CA PHE A 205 15.85 18.77 -4.96
C PHE A 205 16.74 18.54 -3.73
N GLU A 206 17.98 18.07 -3.93
CA GLU A 206 18.96 17.90 -2.85
C GLU A 206 19.38 19.25 -2.25
N GLU A 207 19.68 20.25 -3.08
CA GLU A 207 19.96 21.63 -2.65
C GLU A 207 18.81 22.22 -1.81
N GLU A 208 17.57 21.82 -2.10
CA GLU A 208 16.36 22.25 -1.39
C GLU A 208 16.03 21.42 -0.13
N GLY A 209 16.95 20.51 0.24
CA GLY A 209 16.87 19.67 1.44
C GLY A 209 15.86 18.53 1.32
N TYR A 210 15.53 18.07 0.11
CA TYR A 210 14.71 16.86 -0.05
C TYR A 210 15.58 15.60 0.10
N PRO A 211 15.25 14.69 1.04
CA PRO A 211 15.85 13.38 1.06
C PRO A 211 15.58 12.65 -0.27
N ARG A 212 16.59 11.96 -0.81
CA ARG A 212 16.50 11.23 -2.08
C ARG A 212 15.29 10.28 -2.16
N GLY A 213 14.93 9.64 -1.03
CA GLY A 213 13.77 8.75 -0.93
C GLY A 213 12.39 9.44 -1.03
N LEU A 214 12.32 10.76 -0.91
CA LEU A 214 11.10 11.55 -1.12
C LEU A 214 10.93 11.98 -2.58
N VAL A 215 11.98 11.90 -3.41
CA VAL A 215 11.92 12.30 -4.83
C VAL A 215 12.03 11.06 -5.71
N ARG A 216 10.89 10.66 -6.27
CA ARG A 216 10.76 9.49 -7.12
C ARG A 216 10.80 9.92 -8.58
N LEU A 217 11.75 9.38 -9.33
CA LEU A 217 11.79 9.52 -10.78
C LEU A 217 11.25 8.24 -11.41
N VAL A 218 10.32 8.37 -12.35
CA VAL A 218 9.73 7.23 -13.06
C VAL A 218 9.62 7.51 -14.56
N THR A 219 9.57 6.47 -15.37
CA THR A 219 9.25 6.59 -16.79
C THR A 219 8.41 5.41 -17.25
N GLN A 220 7.56 5.65 -18.25
CA GLN A 220 6.83 4.60 -18.95
C GLN A 220 7.42 4.44 -20.35
N SER A 221 7.70 3.18 -20.72
CA SER A 221 8.25 2.87 -22.03
C SER A 221 7.51 1.69 -22.68
N ASN A 222 7.48 1.69 -24.00
CA ASN A 222 7.09 0.56 -24.83
C ASN A 222 8.16 -0.55 -24.86
N GLY A 223 9.38 -0.30 -24.36
CA GLY A 223 10.42 -1.31 -24.18
C GLY A 223 11.39 -1.48 -25.35
N THR A 224 11.04 -0.98 -26.55
CA THR A 224 11.88 -1.12 -27.76
C THR A 224 13.19 -0.31 -27.70
N LEU A 225 13.26 0.67 -26.79
CA LEU A 225 14.43 1.52 -26.58
C LEU A 225 15.09 1.28 -25.20
N LEU A 226 14.81 0.17 -24.53
CA LEU A 226 15.52 -0.26 -23.32
C LEU A 226 16.88 -0.90 -23.66
N THR A 227 17.65 -0.22 -24.51
CA THR A 227 19.02 -0.60 -24.84
C THR A 227 19.89 -0.54 -23.59
N LYS A 228 21.01 -1.28 -23.58
CA LYS A 228 21.97 -1.28 -22.47
C LYS A 228 22.34 0.14 -22.01
N ARG A 229 22.66 1.03 -22.96
CA ARG A 229 22.97 2.44 -22.70
C ARG A 229 21.84 3.18 -21.98
N ASN A 230 20.62 3.07 -22.48
CA ASN A 230 19.49 3.78 -21.88
C ASN A 230 19.21 3.26 -20.46
N VAL A 231 19.30 1.95 -20.26
CA VAL A 231 19.11 1.35 -18.93
C VAL A 231 20.21 1.75 -17.95
N GLU A 232 21.46 1.88 -18.38
CA GLU A 232 22.54 2.42 -17.54
C GLU A 232 22.26 3.86 -17.07
N ILE A 233 21.68 4.70 -17.92
CA ILE A 233 21.25 6.05 -17.54
C ILE A 233 20.08 5.99 -16.54
N LEU A 234 19.07 5.14 -16.80
CA LEU A 234 17.94 4.95 -15.87
C LEU A 234 18.45 4.49 -14.49
N ARG A 235 19.42 3.57 -14.44
CA ARG A 235 20.10 3.11 -13.22
C ARG A 235 20.78 4.25 -12.48
N LYS A 236 21.63 5.00 -13.19
CA LYS A 236 22.43 6.09 -12.64
C LYS A 236 21.58 7.09 -11.85
N TYR A 237 20.40 7.44 -12.35
CA TYR A 237 19.51 8.41 -11.71
C TYR A 237 18.39 7.78 -10.86
N GLY A 238 18.36 6.45 -10.73
CA GLY A 238 17.34 5.71 -9.99
C GLY A 238 15.93 5.93 -10.57
N ILE A 239 15.82 5.97 -11.90
CA ILE A 239 14.54 6.12 -12.60
C ILE A 239 13.88 4.75 -12.69
N GLY A 240 12.74 4.58 -12.02
CA GLY A 240 11.97 3.35 -12.12
C GLY A 240 11.21 3.27 -13.44
N VAL A 241 11.20 2.11 -14.09
CA VAL A 241 10.55 1.93 -15.39
C VAL A 241 9.33 1.02 -15.30
N GLY A 242 8.22 1.44 -15.90
CA GLY A 242 7.11 0.57 -16.27
C GLY A 242 7.19 0.22 -17.75
N VAL A 243 7.06 -1.08 -18.07
CA VAL A 243 7.21 -1.56 -19.44
C VAL A 243 5.89 -2.08 -19.95
N SER A 244 5.52 -1.59 -21.13
CA SER A 244 4.21 -1.81 -21.71
C SER A 244 4.22 -3.05 -22.62
N ILE A 245 3.81 -4.19 -22.07
CA ILE A 245 3.76 -5.50 -22.76
C ILE A 245 2.40 -6.12 -22.49
N ASP A 246 1.62 -6.42 -23.52
CA ASP A 246 0.23 -6.89 -23.28
C ASP A 246 0.11 -8.40 -23.04
N GLY A 247 1.20 -9.15 -23.15
CA GLY A 247 1.20 -10.61 -22.99
C GLY A 247 2.28 -11.28 -23.84
N PRO A 248 2.12 -12.60 -24.09
CA PRO A 248 2.88 -13.34 -25.10
C PRO A 248 2.83 -12.67 -26.48
N ARG A 249 3.78 -13.05 -27.34
CA ARG A 249 4.03 -12.46 -28.66
C ARG A 249 2.76 -12.18 -29.45
N GLU A 250 1.93 -13.19 -29.68
CA GLU A 250 0.76 -13.12 -30.56
C GLU A 250 -0.25 -12.08 -30.04
N VAL A 251 -0.42 -12.05 -28.72
CA VAL A 251 -1.31 -11.11 -28.02
C VAL A 251 -0.77 -9.69 -28.08
N HIS A 252 0.53 -9.52 -27.86
CA HIS A 252 1.21 -8.23 -27.88
C HIS A 252 1.19 -7.61 -29.29
N ASP A 253 1.65 -8.36 -30.27
CA ASP A 253 1.85 -7.89 -31.65
C ASP A 253 0.52 -7.65 -32.38
N ALA A 254 -0.59 -8.22 -31.92
CA ALA A 254 -1.93 -7.92 -32.46
C ALA A 254 -2.27 -6.41 -32.41
N MET A 255 -1.75 -5.70 -31.41
CA MET A 255 -2.04 -4.29 -31.17
C MET A 255 -0.81 -3.38 -31.09
N ARG A 256 0.34 -3.85 -30.64
CA ARG A 256 1.58 -3.07 -30.48
C ARG A 256 2.54 -3.33 -31.63
N VAL A 257 2.27 -2.64 -32.73
CA VAL A 257 3.04 -2.78 -33.97
C VAL A 257 3.97 -1.60 -34.21
N LEU A 258 5.03 -1.84 -34.96
CA LEU A 258 5.83 -0.80 -35.62
C LEU A 258 4.97 -0.05 -36.66
N PRO A 259 5.39 1.14 -37.13
CA PRO A 259 4.72 1.83 -38.23
C PRO A 259 4.63 0.99 -39.52
N SER A 260 5.57 0.05 -39.72
CA SER A 260 5.53 -0.94 -40.81
C SER A 260 4.40 -1.97 -40.68
N GLY A 261 3.79 -2.08 -39.50
CA GLY A 261 2.79 -3.12 -39.17
C GLY A 261 3.40 -4.38 -38.53
N GLU A 262 4.72 -4.49 -38.49
CA GLU A 262 5.42 -5.61 -37.86
C GLU A 262 5.29 -5.60 -36.33
N GLY A 263 5.40 -6.78 -35.71
CA GLY A 263 5.38 -6.95 -34.26
C GLY A 263 6.56 -6.27 -33.55
N SER A 264 6.35 -5.86 -32.30
CA SER A 264 7.40 -5.21 -31.48
C SER A 264 7.90 -6.09 -30.32
N PHE A 265 7.27 -7.25 -30.08
CA PHE A 265 7.58 -8.13 -28.97
C PHE A 265 9.05 -8.56 -28.91
N ASP A 266 9.63 -8.98 -30.04
CA ASP A 266 11.01 -9.47 -30.08
C ASP A 266 12.04 -8.43 -29.68
N ALA A 267 11.89 -7.21 -30.19
CA ALA A 267 12.77 -6.11 -29.85
C ALA A 267 12.73 -5.83 -28.33
N ILE A 268 11.53 -5.87 -27.74
CA ILE A 268 11.34 -5.65 -26.30
C ILE A 268 11.99 -6.79 -25.50
N MET A 269 11.72 -8.04 -25.84
CA MET A 269 12.26 -9.20 -25.11
C MET A 269 13.78 -9.28 -25.21
N LYS A 270 14.35 -8.97 -26.38
CA LYS A 270 15.81 -8.84 -26.55
C LYS A 270 16.37 -7.79 -25.59
N ASN A 271 15.82 -6.58 -25.59
CA ASN A 271 16.28 -5.50 -24.72
C ASN A 271 16.15 -5.84 -23.24
N LEU A 272 15.06 -6.46 -22.81
CA LEU A 272 14.87 -6.87 -21.41
C LEU A 272 15.92 -7.91 -20.96
N ARG A 273 16.23 -8.88 -21.83
CA ARG A 273 17.26 -9.90 -21.57
C ARG A 273 18.64 -9.26 -21.48
N GLU A 274 19.03 -8.46 -22.49
CA GLU A 274 20.35 -7.80 -22.55
C GLU A 274 20.56 -6.80 -21.40
N SER A 275 19.51 -6.13 -20.97
CA SER A 275 19.57 -5.18 -19.86
C SER A 275 19.42 -5.82 -18.48
N ASN A 276 19.09 -7.11 -18.41
CA ASN A 276 18.76 -7.84 -17.17
C ASN A 276 17.72 -7.10 -16.32
N LEU A 277 16.69 -6.55 -16.98
CA LEU A 277 15.58 -5.86 -16.33
C LEU A 277 14.44 -6.83 -16.08
N LYS A 278 13.92 -6.85 -14.85
CA LYS A 278 12.64 -7.48 -14.51
C LYS A 278 11.59 -6.39 -14.36
N PRO A 279 10.83 -6.04 -15.41
CA PRO A 279 9.97 -4.88 -15.34
C PRO A 279 8.67 -5.17 -14.58
N GLY A 280 8.09 -4.11 -14.01
CA GLY A 280 6.66 -4.09 -13.74
C GLY A 280 5.89 -3.92 -15.06
N GLY A 281 4.80 -4.66 -15.22
CA GLY A 281 4.02 -4.68 -16.46
C GLY A 281 2.91 -3.65 -16.55
N ILE A 282 2.72 -3.07 -17.73
CA ILE A 282 1.52 -2.32 -18.11
C ILE A 282 0.86 -3.03 -19.28
N VAL A 283 -0.25 -3.70 -18.99
CA VAL A 283 -1.09 -4.41 -19.95
C VAL A 283 -2.29 -3.54 -20.28
N VAL A 284 -2.60 -3.39 -21.56
CA VAL A 284 -3.90 -2.89 -21.99
C VAL A 284 -4.82 -4.07 -22.27
N VAL A 285 -5.91 -4.18 -21.52
CA VAL A 285 -6.92 -5.22 -21.70
C VAL A 285 -7.99 -4.74 -22.67
N GLY A 286 -8.14 -5.43 -23.79
CA GLY A 286 -9.10 -5.12 -24.82
C GLY A 286 -9.70 -6.38 -25.46
N SER A 287 -10.56 -6.18 -26.45
CA SER A 287 -11.12 -7.26 -27.29
C SER A 287 -10.07 -8.24 -27.82
N HIS A 288 -8.89 -7.73 -28.19
CA HIS A 288 -7.77 -8.52 -28.72
C HIS A 288 -7.16 -9.55 -27.74
N ASN A 289 -7.29 -9.36 -26.42
CA ASN A 289 -6.58 -10.20 -25.44
C ASN A 289 -7.44 -10.68 -24.26
N VAL A 290 -8.72 -10.30 -24.21
CA VAL A 290 -9.62 -10.65 -23.11
C VAL A 290 -9.76 -12.16 -22.89
N HIS A 291 -9.63 -12.96 -23.95
CA HIS A 291 -9.70 -14.42 -23.90
C HIS A 291 -8.42 -15.08 -23.33
N SER A 292 -7.30 -14.33 -23.29
CA SER A 292 -5.97 -14.84 -22.92
C SER A 292 -5.42 -14.22 -21.62
N LEU A 293 -6.27 -13.63 -20.78
CA LEU A 293 -5.79 -12.89 -19.60
C LEU A 293 -5.03 -13.77 -18.59
N VAL A 294 -5.35 -15.06 -18.51
CA VAL A 294 -4.63 -16.01 -17.64
C VAL A 294 -3.22 -16.25 -18.18
N GLU A 295 -3.07 -16.38 -19.49
CA GLU A 295 -1.80 -16.53 -20.20
C GLU A 295 -0.94 -15.28 -20.04
N VAL A 296 -1.55 -14.08 -20.09
CA VAL A 296 -0.87 -12.82 -19.75
C VAL A 296 -0.39 -12.83 -18.30
N ALA A 297 -1.22 -13.25 -17.34
CA ALA A 297 -0.82 -13.33 -15.94
C ALA A 297 0.32 -14.34 -15.71
N LYS A 298 0.27 -15.50 -16.38
CA LYS A 298 1.34 -16.51 -16.37
C LYS A 298 2.63 -15.99 -16.97
N PHE A 299 2.55 -15.31 -18.11
CA PHE A 299 3.69 -14.66 -18.76
C PHE A 299 4.44 -13.73 -17.78
N TYR A 300 3.71 -12.87 -17.06
CA TYR A 300 4.32 -12.01 -16.04
C TYR A 300 4.85 -12.77 -14.83
N ALA A 301 4.11 -13.75 -14.33
CA ALA A 301 4.45 -14.48 -13.12
C ALA A 301 5.62 -15.46 -13.33
N GLU A 302 5.69 -16.10 -14.48
CA GLU A 302 6.55 -17.27 -14.72
C GLU A 302 7.69 -16.93 -15.68
N GLU A 303 7.41 -16.32 -16.82
CA GLU A 303 8.43 -16.01 -17.84
C GLU A 303 9.24 -14.76 -17.49
N LEU A 304 8.57 -13.62 -17.26
CA LEU A 304 9.26 -12.38 -16.87
C LEU A 304 9.71 -12.41 -15.40
N GLY A 305 9.12 -13.29 -14.60
CA GLY A 305 9.38 -13.37 -13.16
C GLY A 305 9.08 -12.07 -12.42
N SER A 306 8.12 -11.27 -12.90
CA SER A 306 7.77 -9.97 -12.35
C SER A 306 7.15 -10.08 -10.95
N ALA A 307 7.39 -9.07 -10.12
CA ALA A 307 6.74 -8.92 -8.81
C ALA A 307 5.30 -8.39 -8.94
N GLY A 308 4.95 -7.79 -10.08
CA GLY A 308 3.61 -7.29 -10.35
C GLY A 308 3.45 -6.67 -11.73
N PHE A 309 2.20 -6.46 -12.10
CA PHE A 309 1.77 -5.85 -13.36
C PHE A 309 0.43 -5.13 -13.14
N SER A 310 -0.08 -4.48 -14.17
CA SER A 310 -1.40 -3.84 -14.15
C SER A 310 -2.15 -4.15 -15.41
N MET A 311 -3.39 -4.60 -15.27
CA MET A 311 -4.33 -4.81 -16.37
C MET A 311 -5.27 -3.60 -16.49
N ASN A 312 -4.98 -2.68 -17.41
CA ASN A 312 -5.78 -1.48 -17.62
C ASN A 312 -6.79 -1.70 -18.75
N LEU A 313 -8.08 -1.52 -18.46
CA LEU A 313 -9.12 -1.63 -19.49
C LEU A 313 -8.94 -0.57 -20.58
N ALA A 314 -8.92 -1.03 -21.83
CA ALA A 314 -8.90 -0.22 -23.03
C ALA A 314 -10.11 0.72 -23.08
N PHE A 315 -9.95 1.84 -23.78
CA PHE A 315 -11.04 2.78 -23.99
C PHE A 315 -10.96 3.34 -25.42
N SER A 316 -12.12 3.53 -26.05
CA SER A 316 -12.22 4.00 -27.43
C SER A 316 -11.88 5.50 -27.54
N MET A 317 -10.59 5.80 -27.46
CA MET A 317 -10.02 7.15 -27.57
C MET A 317 -8.71 7.12 -28.37
N GLY A 318 -8.26 8.28 -28.80
CA GLY A 318 -7.10 8.38 -29.70
C GLY A 318 -7.25 7.53 -30.96
N ARG A 319 -6.21 6.76 -31.32
CA ARG A 319 -6.27 5.79 -32.42
C ARG A 319 -7.28 4.67 -32.17
N GLY A 320 -7.52 4.33 -30.90
CA GLY A 320 -8.48 3.30 -30.51
C GLY A 320 -9.92 3.59 -30.96
N LYS A 321 -10.26 4.82 -31.36
CA LYS A 321 -11.56 5.12 -31.98
C LYS A 321 -11.77 4.42 -33.34
N LYS A 322 -10.68 4.07 -34.04
CA LYS A 322 -10.74 3.41 -35.36
C LYS A 322 -10.95 1.90 -35.27
N PHE A 323 -10.88 1.32 -34.07
CA PHE A 323 -10.93 -0.12 -33.85
C PHE A 323 -11.93 -0.46 -32.75
N ARG A 324 -12.48 -1.67 -32.77
CA ARG A 324 -13.22 -2.21 -31.61
C ARG A 324 -12.22 -2.63 -30.54
N VAL A 325 -11.85 -1.73 -29.64
CA VAL A 325 -10.81 -1.99 -28.62
C VAL A 325 -11.34 -2.49 -27.28
N MET A 326 -12.58 -2.13 -26.92
CA MET A 326 -13.19 -2.56 -25.66
C MET A 326 -13.74 -3.98 -25.79
N PRO A 327 -13.54 -4.86 -24.80
CA PRO A 327 -14.07 -6.22 -24.82
C PRO A 327 -15.58 -6.23 -24.56
N ASP A 328 -16.20 -7.41 -24.51
CA ASP A 328 -17.50 -7.56 -23.87
C ASP A 328 -17.35 -7.58 -22.33
N VAL A 329 -18.36 -7.10 -21.60
CA VAL A 329 -18.31 -7.02 -20.13
C VAL A 329 -18.30 -8.41 -19.51
N GLU A 330 -19.16 -9.32 -19.95
CA GLU A 330 -19.26 -10.67 -19.38
C GLU A 330 -18.00 -11.47 -19.69
N GLU A 331 -17.48 -11.37 -20.91
CA GLU A 331 -16.23 -12.00 -21.31
C GLU A 331 -15.05 -11.49 -20.49
N TYR A 332 -14.97 -10.17 -20.26
CA TYR A 332 -13.95 -9.57 -19.41
C TYR A 332 -14.00 -10.13 -17.99
N LEU A 333 -15.17 -10.15 -17.36
CA LEU A 333 -15.32 -10.64 -15.99
C LEU A 333 -15.01 -12.13 -15.88
N ARG A 334 -15.48 -12.94 -16.83
CA ARG A 334 -15.21 -14.39 -16.85
C ARG A 334 -13.71 -14.66 -16.87
N ASN A 335 -12.96 -13.98 -17.73
CA ASN A 335 -11.53 -14.20 -17.84
C ASN A 335 -10.74 -13.54 -16.72
N TYR A 336 -11.14 -12.35 -16.25
CA TYR A 336 -10.52 -11.70 -15.12
C TYR A 336 -10.74 -12.49 -13.82
N LYS A 337 -11.90 -13.11 -13.60
CA LYS A 337 -12.14 -14.07 -12.49
C LYS A 337 -11.11 -15.20 -12.50
N ARG A 338 -10.81 -15.76 -13.67
CA ARG A 338 -9.78 -16.80 -13.83
C ARG A 338 -8.38 -16.29 -13.46
N VAL A 339 -8.05 -15.04 -13.80
CA VAL A 339 -6.79 -14.40 -13.35
C VAL A 339 -6.73 -14.31 -11.83
N VAL A 340 -7.80 -13.86 -11.16
CA VAL A 340 -7.84 -13.77 -9.70
C VAL A 340 -7.60 -15.13 -9.06
N LEU A 341 -8.27 -16.18 -9.56
CA LEU A 341 -8.09 -17.54 -9.06
C LEU A 341 -6.66 -18.07 -9.29
N TYR A 342 -6.07 -17.80 -10.45
CA TYR A 342 -4.67 -18.15 -10.73
C TYR A 342 -3.70 -17.47 -9.76
N LEU A 343 -3.85 -16.15 -9.54
CA LEU A 343 -2.98 -15.40 -8.61
C LEU A 343 -3.12 -15.88 -7.16
N GLN A 344 -4.35 -16.23 -6.75
CA GLN A 344 -4.60 -16.85 -5.46
C GLN A 344 -3.91 -18.21 -5.35
N GLU A 345 -4.06 -19.08 -6.35
CA GLU A 345 -3.42 -20.40 -6.35
C GLU A 345 -1.89 -20.28 -6.27
N LEU A 346 -1.32 -19.36 -7.05
CA LEU A 346 0.11 -19.07 -7.03
C LEU A 346 0.60 -18.66 -5.64
N TYR A 347 -0.19 -17.84 -4.93
CA TYR A 347 0.11 -17.45 -3.55
C TYR A 347 -0.02 -18.61 -2.56
N LEU A 348 -1.12 -19.37 -2.61
CA LEU A 348 -1.41 -20.41 -1.63
C LEU A 348 -0.49 -21.63 -1.77
N ARG A 349 -0.24 -22.07 -3.02
CA ARG A 349 0.56 -23.27 -3.31
C ARG A 349 2.04 -22.98 -3.43
N LYS A 350 2.42 -21.94 -4.19
CA LYS A 350 3.83 -21.62 -4.47
C LYS A 350 4.42 -20.55 -3.54
N ARG A 351 3.63 -20.01 -2.59
CA ARG A 351 4.03 -18.90 -1.70
C ARG A 351 4.56 -17.68 -2.45
N ARG A 352 4.11 -17.50 -3.70
CA ARG A 352 4.53 -16.42 -4.58
C ARG A 352 3.37 -15.45 -4.77
N PHE A 353 3.48 -14.26 -4.18
CA PHE A 353 2.52 -13.19 -4.39
C PHE A 353 2.92 -12.34 -5.60
N VAL A 354 2.08 -12.32 -6.64
CA VAL A 354 2.25 -11.43 -7.80
C VAL A 354 1.17 -10.36 -7.74
N ARG A 355 1.61 -9.10 -7.70
CA ARG A 355 0.73 -7.95 -7.52
C ARG A 355 0.10 -7.52 -8.84
N GLU A 356 -1.15 -7.86 -9.09
CA GLU A 356 -1.96 -7.19 -10.12
C GLU A 356 -2.59 -5.93 -9.50
N ARG A 357 -2.27 -4.75 -10.06
CA ARG A 357 -2.59 -3.45 -9.46
C ARG A 357 -4.09 -3.21 -9.29
N GLU A 358 -4.90 -3.55 -10.29
CA GLU A 358 -6.33 -3.29 -10.23
C GLU A 358 -6.96 -4.15 -9.13
N LEU A 359 -6.68 -5.45 -9.08
CA LEU A 359 -7.17 -6.38 -8.07
C LEU A 359 -6.85 -5.93 -6.65
N VAL A 360 -5.58 -5.64 -6.36
CA VAL A 360 -5.18 -5.26 -4.98
C VAL A 360 -5.78 -3.93 -4.55
N ASN A 361 -5.96 -2.98 -5.48
CA ASN A 361 -6.66 -1.74 -5.17
C ASN A 361 -8.13 -2.04 -4.86
N HIS A 362 -8.84 -2.78 -5.71
CA HIS A 362 -10.26 -3.13 -5.50
C HIS A 362 -10.47 -3.89 -4.18
N LEU A 363 -9.60 -4.84 -3.85
CA LEU A 363 -9.69 -5.57 -2.58
C LEU A 363 -9.43 -4.65 -1.39
N ALA A 364 -8.38 -3.83 -1.41
CA ALA A 364 -8.15 -2.83 -0.35
C ALA A 364 -9.37 -1.91 -0.17
N TYR A 365 -9.94 -1.50 -1.29
CA TYR A 365 -11.10 -0.62 -1.34
C TYR A 365 -12.38 -1.21 -0.79
N LEU A 366 -12.61 -2.49 -1.04
CA LEU A 366 -13.74 -3.25 -0.53
C LEU A 366 -13.59 -3.55 0.97
N MET A 367 -12.37 -3.78 1.44
CA MET A 367 -12.12 -4.25 2.79
C MET A 367 -11.83 -3.12 3.80
N THR A 368 -11.20 -2.02 3.37
CA THR A 368 -10.85 -0.91 4.28
C THR A 368 -11.60 0.38 3.99
N ARG A 369 -12.13 0.53 2.76
CA ARG A 369 -12.74 1.76 2.22
C ARG A 369 -11.77 2.91 2.01
N GLU A 370 -10.48 2.71 2.29
CA GLU A 370 -9.46 3.71 1.98
C GLU A 370 -9.27 3.81 0.47
N ARG A 371 -9.09 5.03 -0.04
CA ARG A 371 -8.88 5.32 -1.47
C ARG A 371 -7.62 6.13 -1.62
N PHE A 372 -6.58 5.48 -2.11
CA PHE A 372 -5.26 6.07 -2.27
C PHE A 372 -4.84 6.17 -3.75
N PHE A 373 -5.50 5.46 -4.68
CA PHE A 373 -5.26 5.69 -6.09
C PHE A 373 -6.04 6.90 -6.57
N MET A 374 -5.30 7.93 -6.94
CA MET A 374 -5.79 9.10 -7.63
C MET A 374 -6.76 8.81 -8.79
N CYS A 375 -6.55 7.75 -9.58
CA CYS A 375 -7.42 7.43 -10.72
C CYS A 375 -8.75 6.73 -10.35
N GLN A 376 -8.88 6.20 -9.13
CA GLN A 376 -10.02 5.39 -8.70
C GLN A 376 -10.76 6.02 -7.50
N ARG A 377 -10.79 7.35 -7.44
CA ARG A 377 -11.53 8.13 -6.43
C ARG A 377 -12.30 9.28 -7.09
N SER A 378 -13.29 9.85 -6.38
CA SER A 378 -14.03 11.04 -6.81
C SER A 378 -13.91 12.14 -5.74
N PRO A 379 -13.49 13.36 -6.10
CA PRO A 379 -12.84 13.73 -7.36
C PRO A 379 -11.60 12.87 -7.65
N CYS A 380 -11.33 12.60 -8.94
CA CYS A 380 -10.09 11.92 -9.32
C CYS A 380 -8.90 12.88 -9.14
N GLY A 381 -7.67 12.37 -9.20
CA GLY A 381 -6.49 13.20 -8.96
C GLY A 381 -6.14 14.23 -10.04
N ALA A 382 -6.80 14.20 -11.20
CA ALA A 382 -6.46 15.09 -12.32
C ALA A 382 -6.62 16.57 -11.92
N GLY A 383 -5.54 17.34 -12.06
CA GLY A 383 -5.44 18.74 -11.60
C GLY A 383 -5.31 18.91 -10.08
N LEU A 384 -5.62 17.89 -9.26
CA LEU A 384 -5.65 17.97 -7.79
C LEU A 384 -4.40 17.38 -7.13
N SER A 385 -4.01 16.18 -7.56
CA SER A 385 -2.85 15.44 -7.06
C SER A 385 -1.87 15.00 -8.15
N ILE A 386 -2.29 15.11 -9.43
CA ILE A 386 -1.45 14.95 -10.62
C ILE A 386 -1.65 16.13 -11.57
N CYS A 387 -0.63 16.44 -12.38
CA CYS A 387 -0.77 17.24 -13.59
C CYS A 387 0.21 16.75 -14.67
N SER A 388 -0.04 17.11 -15.93
CA SER A 388 0.81 16.74 -17.06
C SER A 388 1.21 17.97 -17.87
N THR A 389 2.52 18.22 -17.93
CA THR A 389 3.14 19.20 -18.81
C THR A 389 3.53 18.53 -20.13
N ILE A 390 3.24 19.15 -21.26
CA ILE A 390 3.65 18.64 -22.58
C ILE A 390 4.84 19.44 -23.15
N TYR A 391 5.33 19.00 -24.31
CA TYR A 391 6.58 19.47 -24.94
C TYR A 391 6.70 21.00 -25.17
N ASN A 392 5.61 21.75 -25.18
CA ASN A 392 5.57 23.21 -25.40
C ASN A 392 5.28 24.00 -24.10
N GLY A 393 5.30 23.35 -22.94
CA GLY A 393 5.03 23.97 -21.64
C GLY A 393 3.56 24.04 -21.25
N ASP A 394 2.61 23.68 -22.12
CA ASP A 394 1.19 23.62 -21.73
C ASP A 394 0.95 22.53 -20.67
N VAL A 395 0.09 22.83 -19.69
CA VAL A 395 -0.24 21.95 -18.57
C VAL A 395 -1.70 21.54 -18.60
N PHE A 396 -1.94 20.24 -18.45
CA PHE A 396 -3.25 19.59 -18.45
C PHE A 396 -3.51 18.84 -17.13
N PRO A 397 -4.79 18.59 -16.77
CA PRO A 397 -5.14 17.88 -15.54
C PRO A 397 -4.45 16.52 -15.38
N CYS A 398 -4.27 15.75 -16.45
CA CYS A 398 -3.46 14.53 -16.50
C CYS A 398 -3.08 14.18 -17.95
N ASN A 399 -2.28 13.12 -18.15
CA ASN A 399 -1.90 12.66 -19.49
C ASN A 399 -3.07 12.22 -20.41
N GLU A 400 -4.22 11.79 -19.88
CA GLU A 400 -5.40 11.44 -20.68
C GLU A 400 -6.16 12.68 -21.17
N SER A 401 -5.93 13.86 -20.57
CA SER A 401 -6.70 15.09 -20.82
C SER A 401 -5.99 16.09 -21.75
N VAL A 402 -5.04 15.65 -22.58
CA VAL A 402 -4.29 16.52 -23.51
C VAL A 402 -5.17 16.89 -24.72
N TYR A 403 -6.14 17.77 -24.47
CA TYR A 403 -7.06 18.37 -25.44
C TYR A 403 -7.03 19.89 -25.25
N PRO A 404 -6.93 20.71 -26.31
CA PRO A 404 -6.74 22.16 -26.20
C PRO A 404 -7.70 22.86 -25.22
N GLU A 405 -8.97 22.47 -25.22
CA GLU A 405 -10.03 23.00 -24.35
C GLU A 405 -9.85 22.65 -22.86
N LEU A 406 -8.99 21.69 -22.54
CA LEU A 406 -8.67 21.26 -21.18
C LEU A 406 -7.31 21.78 -20.69
N LYS A 407 -6.66 22.68 -21.45
CA LYS A 407 -5.45 23.37 -21.00
C LYS A 407 -5.78 24.19 -19.74
N MET A 408 -4.93 24.08 -18.73
CA MET A 408 -5.04 24.90 -17.52
C MET A 408 -4.14 26.13 -17.61
N ILE A 409 -2.84 25.91 -17.82
CA ILE A 409 -1.82 26.97 -17.81
C ILE A 409 -0.71 26.67 -18.83
N ASN A 410 0.23 27.60 -19.01
CA ASN A 410 1.52 27.33 -19.63
C ASN A 410 2.67 27.70 -18.66
N ILE A 411 3.61 26.78 -18.41
CA ILE A 411 4.66 26.99 -17.39
C ILE A 411 5.72 28.03 -17.75
N TYR A 412 5.78 28.49 -19.00
CA TYR A 412 6.65 29.61 -19.39
C TYR A 412 6.09 30.95 -18.88
N GLU A 413 4.78 31.03 -18.68
CA GLU A 413 4.08 32.27 -18.32
C GLU A 413 3.57 32.22 -16.88
N GLN A 414 3.29 31.03 -16.34
CA GLN A 414 2.51 30.83 -15.13
C GLN A 414 3.11 29.78 -14.19
N ASP A 415 2.76 29.83 -12.91
CA ASP A 415 3.10 28.81 -11.91
C ASP A 415 2.03 27.72 -11.77
N PHE A 416 2.40 26.52 -11.32
CA PHE A 416 1.45 25.42 -11.08
C PHE A 416 0.31 25.77 -10.11
N ILE A 417 0.50 26.73 -9.21
CA ILE A 417 -0.55 27.15 -8.27
C ILE A 417 -1.72 27.83 -8.98
N GLU A 418 -1.46 28.52 -10.09
CA GLU A 418 -2.47 29.23 -10.89
C GLU A 418 -3.42 28.28 -11.61
N MET A 419 -3.08 26.97 -11.71
CA MET A 419 -4.03 25.95 -12.16
C MET A 419 -5.35 26.02 -11.37
N THR A 420 -5.28 26.35 -10.07
CA THR A 420 -6.44 26.41 -9.18
C THR A 420 -7.47 27.48 -9.55
N GLU A 421 -7.05 28.48 -10.35
CA GLU A 421 -7.87 29.60 -10.80
C GLU A 421 -8.64 29.29 -12.08
N THR A 422 -8.31 28.18 -12.74
CA THR A 422 -8.90 27.78 -14.03
C THR A 422 -10.28 27.16 -13.86
N GLN A 423 -11.14 27.35 -14.87
CA GLN A 423 -12.46 26.71 -14.89
C GLN A 423 -12.33 25.18 -14.96
N VAL A 424 -11.36 24.68 -15.74
CA VAL A 424 -11.03 23.26 -15.84
C VAL A 424 -10.78 22.68 -14.45
N TYR A 425 -9.92 23.29 -13.65
CA TYR A 425 -9.67 22.83 -12.28
C TYR A 425 -10.93 22.79 -11.42
N ARG A 426 -11.76 23.84 -11.45
CA ARG A 426 -13.03 23.88 -10.71
C ARG A 426 -13.98 22.75 -11.09
N ASP A 427 -14.02 22.38 -12.38
CA ASP A 427 -14.87 21.29 -12.84
C ASP A 427 -14.41 19.91 -12.38
N TYR A 428 -13.10 19.64 -12.38
CA TYR A 428 -12.56 18.41 -11.80
C TYR A 428 -12.73 18.39 -10.28
N ALA A 429 -12.38 19.47 -9.59
CA ALA A 429 -12.46 19.61 -8.14
C ALA A 429 -13.91 19.49 -7.62
N GLY A 430 -14.87 20.05 -8.35
CA GLY A 430 -16.28 20.05 -8.00
C GLY A 430 -17.02 18.75 -8.27
N ARG A 431 -16.35 17.70 -8.80
CA ARG A 431 -17.02 16.44 -9.14
C ARG A 431 -17.39 15.63 -7.89
N GLN A 432 -18.66 15.67 -7.54
CA GLN A 432 -19.21 14.95 -6.39
C GLN A 432 -20.08 13.77 -6.83
N ILE A 433 -19.76 12.57 -6.33
CA ILE A 433 -20.47 11.35 -6.76
C ILE A 433 -21.96 11.36 -6.45
N HIS A 434 -22.38 12.02 -5.37
CA HIS A 434 -23.78 12.10 -4.97
C HIS A 434 -24.59 13.08 -5.83
N ALA A 435 -23.91 13.97 -6.55
CA ALA A 435 -24.53 14.89 -7.51
C ALA A 435 -24.72 14.24 -8.90
N ILE A 436 -24.10 13.10 -9.17
CA ILE A 436 -24.27 12.36 -10.43
C ILE A 436 -25.57 11.55 -10.36
N PRO A 437 -26.57 11.79 -11.25
CA PRO A 437 -27.90 11.20 -11.14
C PRO A 437 -27.91 9.66 -10.99
N GLU A 438 -27.17 8.94 -11.85
CA GLU A 438 -27.14 7.48 -11.78
C GLU A 438 -26.33 6.94 -10.60
N CYS A 439 -25.32 7.69 -10.14
CA CYS A 439 -24.56 7.27 -8.96
C CYS A 439 -25.30 7.53 -7.66
N ARG A 440 -26.19 8.55 -7.60
CA ARG A 440 -26.96 8.90 -6.40
C ARG A 440 -27.74 7.70 -5.85
N THR A 441 -28.35 6.91 -6.73
CA THR A 441 -29.16 5.73 -6.36
C THR A 441 -28.39 4.41 -6.41
N CYS A 442 -27.17 4.40 -6.97
CA CYS A 442 -26.34 3.21 -7.12
C CYS A 442 -25.87 2.67 -5.76
N MET A 443 -26.03 1.35 -5.55
CA MET A 443 -25.62 0.69 -4.30
C MET A 443 -24.10 0.63 -4.11
N TRP A 444 -23.34 0.71 -5.20
CA TRP A 444 -21.89 0.59 -5.21
C TRP A 444 -21.17 1.95 -5.28
N ARG A 445 -21.89 3.08 -5.21
CA ARG A 445 -21.33 4.42 -5.48
C ARG A 445 -20.07 4.73 -4.67
N SER A 446 -20.09 4.52 -3.36
CA SER A 446 -18.94 4.83 -2.50
C SER A 446 -17.76 3.87 -2.71
N ILE A 447 -18.03 2.69 -3.28
CA ILE A 447 -16.97 1.76 -3.67
C ILE A 447 -16.40 2.14 -5.05
N CYS A 448 -17.25 2.37 -6.04
CA CYS A 448 -16.88 2.62 -7.43
C CYS A 448 -16.26 4.01 -7.67
N GLN A 449 -16.80 5.05 -7.03
CA GLN A 449 -16.32 6.44 -7.13
C GLN A 449 -16.32 7.03 -8.57
N SER A 450 -17.19 6.54 -9.48
CA SER A 450 -17.39 7.07 -10.85
C SER A 450 -16.13 7.21 -11.74
N ARG A 451 -15.02 6.57 -11.36
CA ARG A 451 -13.75 6.42 -12.10
C ARG A 451 -13.27 7.68 -12.86
N CYS A 452 -12.57 7.50 -13.97
CA CYS A 452 -11.91 8.57 -14.74
C CYS A 452 -12.92 9.60 -15.25
N SER A 453 -12.79 10.85 -14.80
CA SER A 453 -13.63 11.97 -15.25
C SER A 453 -13.34 12.37 -16.69
N VAL A 454 -12.10 12.23 -17.17
CA VAL A 454 -11.72 12.50 -18.56
C VAL A 454 -12.51 11.61 -19.52
N ARG A 455 -12.56 10.31 -19.24
CA ARG A 455 -13.29 9.35 -20.08
C ARG A 455 -14.80 9.61 -20.05
N SER A 456 -15.34 10.02 -18.90
CA SER A 456 -16.74 10.47 -18.79
C SER A 456 -17.00 11.71 -19.66
N TYR A 457 -16.14 12.72 -19.59
CA TYR A 457 -16.25 13.92 -20.42
C TYR A 457 -16.16 13.60 -21.91
N LEU A 458 -15.19 12.78 -22.33
CA LEU A 458 -15.06 12.38 -23.73
C LEU A 458 -16.24 11.58 -24.27
N LYS A 459 -16.99 10.89 -23.40
CA LYS A 459 -18.16 10.09 -23.79
C LYS A 459 -19.46 10.89 -23.74
N TYR A 460 -19.63 11.76 -22.75
CA TYR A 460 -20.90 12.41 -22.45
C TYR A 460 -20.88 13.94 -22.59
N GLY A 461 -19.72 14.55 -22.81
CA GLY A 461 -19.53 16.00 -22.86
C GLY A 461 -19.46 16.69 -21.49
N ASP A 462 -19.55 15.94 -20.39
CA ASP A 462 -19.59 16.50 -19.03
C ASP A 462 -18.79 15.65 -18.02
N PHE A 463 -17.92 16.31 -17.25
CA PHE A 463 -17.17 15.70 -16.15
C PHE A 463 -18.07 15.17 -15.04
N ARG A 464 -19.26 15.75 -14.84
CA ARG A 464 -20.24 15.36 -13.81
C ARG A 464 -21.18 14.25 -14.26
N SER A 465 -20.88 13.60 -15.39
CA SER A 465 -21.55 12.37 -15.81
C SER A 465 -21.01 11.11 -15.11
N LYS A 466 -21.79 10.03 -15.13
CA LYS A 466 -21.36 8.70 -14.65
C LYS A 466 -20.09 8.22 -15.36
N SER A 467 -19.46 7.19 -14.80
CA SER A 467 -18.30 6.54 -15.44
C SER A 467 -18.62 6.08 -16.86
N ALA A 468 -17.69 6.31 -17.80
CA ALA A 468 -17.79 5.77 -19.16
C ALA A 468 -17.70 4.23 -19.22
N VAL A 469 -17.20 3.60 -18.14
CA VAL A 469 -17.06 2.15 -17.96
C VAL A 469 -17.89 1.65 -16.76
N CYS A 470 -19.03 2.30 -16.50
CA CYS A 470 -19.89 2.01 -15.34
C CYS A 470 -20.26 0.52 -15.23
N ASP A 471 -20.60 -0.12 -16.34
CA ASP A 471 -21.06 -1.51 -16.34
C ASP A 471 -19.93 -2.48 -15.97
N TYR A 472 -18.71 -2.26 -16.47
CA TYR A 472 -17.53 -3.02 -16.11
C TYR A 472 -17.22 -2.92 -14.62
N GLU A 473 -17.26 -1.71 -14.08
CA GLU A 473 -16.86 -1.45 -12.71
C GLU A 473 -17.88 -1.98 -11.71
N LYS A 474 -19.16 -1.80 -12.00
CA LYS A 474 -20.25 -2.38 -11.21
C LYS A 474 -20.11 -3.89 -11.17
N ALA A 475 -19.95 -4.52 -12.33
CA ALA A 475 -19.91 -5.97 -12.42
C ALA A 475 -18.61 -6.56 -11.84
N LEU A 476 -17.48 -5.86 -11.92
CA LEU A 476 -16.24 -6.24 -11.26
C LEU A 476 -16.37 -6.22 -9.73
N ILE A 477 -17.01 -5.18 -9.18
CA ILE A 477 -17.28 -5.08 -7.74
C ILE A 477 -18.19 -6.22 -7.30
N GLU A 478 -19.29 -6.47 -8.03
CA GLU A 478 -20.23 -7.54 -7.75
C GLU A 478 -19.56 -8.92 -7.83
N MET A 479 -18.69 -9.14 -8.81
CA MET A 479 -17.88 -10.35 -8.94
C MET A 479 -16.98 -10.54 -7.72
N LEU A 480 -16.19 -9.54 -7.33
CA LEU A 480 -15.27 -9.65 -6.19
C LEU A 480 -16.02 -9.84 -4.86
N VAL A 481 -17.11 -9.09 -4.63
CA VAL A 481 -17.96 -9.27 -3.44
C VAL A 481 -18.54 -10.68 -3.40
N SER A 482 -19.03 -11.19 -4.53
CA SER A 482 -19.56 -12.55 -4.63
C SER A 482 -18.47 -13.57 -4.33
N MET A 483 -17.29 -13.47 -4.93
CA MET A 483 -16.20 -14.41 -4.68
C MET A 483 -15.76 -14.46 -3.21
N ILE A 484 -15.76 -13.33 -2.50
CA ILE A 484 -15.47 -13.30 -1.06
C ILE A 484 -16.62 -13.92 -0.26
N ALA A 485 -17.87 -13.50 -0.52
CA ALA A 485 -19.04 -13.97 0.22
C ALA A 485 -19.35 -15.46 0.00
N ASP A 486 -19.04 -15.98 -1.19
CA ASP A 486 -19.22 -17.36 -1.60
C ASP A 486 -18.06 -18.28 -1.18
N GLY A 487 -17.01 -17.71 -0.58
CA GLY A 487 -15.83 -18.44 -0.13
C GLY A 487 -14.93 -18.94 -1.26
N GLU A 488 -15.00 -18.31 -2.44
CA GLU A 488 -14.08 -18.61 -3.56
C GLU A 488 -12.70 -17.96 -3.35
N LEU A 489 -12.63 -16.84 -2.63
CA LEU A 489 -11.36 -16.23 -2.21
C LEU A 489 -10.95 -16.66 -0.80
N ASP A 490 -9.72 -17.15 -0.67
CA ASP A 490 -9.10 -17.48 0.60
C ASP A 490 -8.73 -16.20 1.35
N GLN A 491 -9.11 -16.12 2.63
CA GLN A 491 -8.89 -14.93 3.44
C GLN A 491 -7.40 -14.53 3.51
N ARG A 492 -6.46 -15.49 3.50
CA ARG A 492 -5.03 -15.19 3.54
C ARG A 492 -4.58 -14.45 2.28
N PHE A 493 -5.12 -14.82 1.12
CA PHE A 493 -4.87 -14.14 -0.14
C PHE A 493 -5.46 -12.73 -0.13
N VAL A 494 -6.71 -12.58 0.34
CA VAL A 494 -7.35 -11.27 0.49
C VAL A 494 -6.52 -10.37 1.41
N ASP A 495 -6.06 -10.86 2.56
CA ASP A 495 -5.30 -10.07 3.53
C ASP A 495 -3.95 -9.60 2.98
N VAL A 496 -3.21 -10.45 2.25
CA VAL A 496 -1.96 -10.02 1.60
C VAL A 496 -2.23 -9.03 0.45
N ALA A 497 -3.29 -9.24 -0.32
CA ALA A 497 -3.68 -8.33 -1.40
C ALA A 497 -4.10 -6.95 -0.86
N VAL A 498 -4.92 -6.90 0.18
CA VAL A 498 -5.33 -5.67 0.86
C VAL A 498 -4.10 -4.92 1.40
N ARG A 499 -3.21 -5.60 2.14
CA ARG A 499 -1.96 -5.01 2.63
C ARG A 499 -1.10 -4.47 1.49
N SER A 500 -1.00 -5.21 0.39
CA SER A 500 -0.27 -4.74 -0.80
C SER A 500 -0.94 -3.56 -1.51
N GLY A 501 -2.27 -3.47 -1.48
CA GLY A 501 -3.01 -2.33 -2.02
C GLY A 501 -2.73 -1.06 -1.22
N LEU A 502 -2.83 -1.15 0.11
CA LEU A 502 -2.57 -0.05 1.05
C LEU A 502 -1.12 0.44 1.01
N ASN A 503 -0.16 -0.46 0.78
CA ASN A 503 1.27 -0.16 0.68
C ASN A 503 1.63 0.52 -0.66
N ARG A 504 1.22 1.77 -0.85
CA ARG A 504 1.55 2.58 -2.04
C ARG A 504 2.90 3.31 -2.03
N LEU A 505 3.75 3.03 -1.04
CA LEU A 505 5.15 3.49 -1.06
C LEU A 505 6.11 2.46 -1.65
N ARG A 506 5.66 1.49 -2.47
CA ARG A 506 6.62 0.68 -3.24
C ARG A 506 6.99 1.39 -4.56
N PRO A 507 8.28 1.73 -4.76
CA PRO A 507 8.84 2.18 -6.03
C PRO A 507 8.45 1.23 -7.20
N PRO A 508 8.57 1.67 -8.47
CA PRO A 508 8.69 0.73 -9.58
C PRO A 508 10.00 -0.04 -9.33
N VAL A 509 10.37 -1.00 -10.17
CA VAL A 509 11.70 -1.60 -10.03
C VAL A 509 12.72 -0.48 -10.18
N VAL A 510 13.35 -0.07 -9.07
CA VAL A 510 14.47 0.87 -9.09
C VAL A 510 15.58 0.06 -9.70
N VAL A 511 16.10 0.52 -10.84
CA VAL A 511 17.19 -0.19 -11.46
C VAL A 511 18.45 0.14 -10.65
N PRO A 512 19.10 -0.84 -10.01
CA PRO A 512 20.22 -0.56 -9.11
C PRO A 512 21.43 -0.03 -9.90
N PRO A 513 22.22 0.92 -9.33
CA PRO A 513 23.44 1.40 -9.96
C PRO A 513 24.50 0.27 -10.06
N PRO A 514 25.38 0.29 -11.09
CA PRO A 514 26.33 -0.80 -11.36
C PRO A 514 27.45 -0.96 -10.31
N ASP A 515 27.73 0.09 -9.54
CA ASP A 515 28.95 0.21 -8.70
C ASP A 515 28.71 -0.10 -7.22
N GLY A 516 27.48 -0.46 -6.82
CA GLY A 516 27.16 -0.77 -5.42
C GLY A 516 27.26 0.42 -4.46
N SER A 517 27.35 1.65 -4.98
CA SER A 517 27.51 2.88 -4.19
C SER A 517 26.33 3.22 -3.27
N ASP A 518 25.16 2.60 -3.47
CA ASP A 518 23.95 2.75 -2.66
C ASP A 518 23.56 1.46 -1.89
N GLY A 519 24.55 0.71 -1.40
CA GLY A 519 24.36 -0.56 -0.69
C GLY A 519 23.36 -0.51 0.48
N GLU A 520 23.12 0.65 1.09
CA GLU A 520 22.12 0.83 2.15
C GLU A 520 20.69 0.92 1.62
N ALA A 521 20.44 1.68 0.56
CA ALA A 521 19.08 1.89 0.04
C ALA A 521 18.52 0.62 -0.61
N GLU A 522 19.36 -0.11 -1.34
CA GLU A 522 19.01 -1.42 -1.92
C GLU A 522 18.78 -2.47 -0.83
N PHE A 523 19.59 -2.44 0.23
CA PHE A 523 19.37 -3.28 1.40
C PHE A 523 18.03 -2.97 2.07
N PHE A 524 17.74 -1.70 2.39
CA PHE A 524 16.46 -1.32 3.00
C PHE A 524 15.26 -1.65 2.09
N TYR A 525 15.41 -1.56 0.78
CA TYR A 525 14.39 -1.93 -0.20
C TYR A 525 14.15 -3.45 -0.25
N ARG A 526 15.21 -4.26 -0.40
CA ARG A 526 15.11 -5.73 -0.39
C ARG A 526 14.65 -6.27 0.96
N PHE A 527 15.15 -5.70 2.05
CA PHE A 527 14.81 -6.07 3.41
C PHE A 527 13.36 -5.70 3.76
N ARG A 528 12.89 -4.47 3.45
CA ARG A 528 11.47 -4.12 3.61
C ARG A 528 10.55 -5.02 2.80
N ASN A 529 10.95 -5.39 1.59
CA ASN A 529 10.20 -6.34 0.78
C ASN A 529 10.20 -7.75 1.38
N PHE A 530 11.34 -8.23 1.89
CA PHE A 530 11.46 -9.54 2.57
C PHE A 530 10.60 -9.59 3.84
N ILE A 531 10.72 -8.59 4.71
CA ILE A 531 9.95 -8.43 5.96
C ILE A 531 8.44 -8.39 5.68
N ALA A 532 8.02 -7.57 4.72
CA ALA A 532 6.61 -7.46 4.34
C ALA A 532 6.05 -8.73 3.67
N THR A 533 6.89 -9.55 3.05
CA THR A 533 6.49 -10.83 2.42
C THR A 533 6.43 -11.97 3.43
N ASN A 534 7.24 -11.92 4.50
CA ASN A 534 7.32 -12.98 5.52
C ASN A 534 6.60 -12.64 6.85
N GLY A 535 6.00 -11.45 6.97
CA GLY A 535 5.13 -11.10 8.10
C GLY A 535 5.84 -10.58 9.35
N PHE A 536 7.11 -10.21 9.25
CA PHE A 536 7.83 -9.53 10.31
C PHE A 536 7.44 -8.03 10.31
N ASN A 537 7.38 -7.39 11.47
CA ASN A 537 7.21 -5.93 11.56
C ASN A 537 8.60 -5.30 11.77
N SER A 538 9.02 -4.37 10.92
CA SER A 538 10.28 -3.64 11.12
C SER A 538 10.13 -2.52 12.16
N PRO A 539 11.07 -2.39 13.11
CA PRO A 539 11.23 -1.16 13.88
C PRO A 539 11.66 0.02 12.97
N PRO A 540 11.32 1.28 13.33
CA PRO A 540 11.78 2.49 12.63
C PRO A 540 13.32 2.64 12.61
N ALA A 541 13.88 3.44 11.70
CA ALA A 541 15.34 3.68 11.65
C ALA A 541 15.89 4.40 12.92
N ASP A 542 15.11 5.33 13.48
CA ASP A 542 15.37 6.00 14.78
C ASP A 542 15.58 5.02 15.94
N PHE A 543 14.83 3.90 15.94
CA PHE A 543 14.81 2.95 17.04
C PHE A 543 16.21 2.36 17.30
N TYR A 544 16.93 2.05 16.22
CA TYR A 544 18.30 1.53 16.32
C TYR A 544 19.26 2.57 16.90
N GLY A 545 19.03 3.87 16.63
CA GLY A 545 19.77 4.98 17.23
C GLY A 545 19.56 5.09 18.74
N LYS A 546 18.33 4.88 19.24
CA LYS A 546 18.08 4.89 20.69
C LYS A 546 18.63 3.66 21.41
N VAL A 547 18.56 2.49 20.77
CA VAL A 547 19.23 1.28 21.26
C VAL A 547 20.75 1.51 21.31
N LYS A 548 21.31 2.26 20.35
CA LYS A 548 22.71 2.72 20.37
C LYS A 548 23.05 3.51 21.61
N GLU A 549 22.32 4.61 21.84
CA GLU A 549 22.56 5.52 22.97
C GLU A 549 22.43 4.76 24.28
N CYS A 550 21.45 3.86 24.37
CA CYS A 550 21.27 3.04 25.55
C CYS A 550 22.45 2.08 25.78
N ILE A 551 22.89 1.35 24.76
CA ILE A 551 24.06 0.44 24.88
C ILE A 551 25.33 1.24 25.17
N ALA A 552 25.53 2.40 24.52
CA ALA A 552 26.67 3.30 24.72
C ALA A 552 26.74 3.88 26.14
N GLN A 553 25.60 4.30 26.69
CA GLN A 553 25.51 4.86 28.04
C GLN A 553 25.63 3.81 29.13
N ASN A 554 25.39 2.54 28.79
CA ASN A 554 25.29 1.47 29.77
C ASN A 554 26.45 0.48 29.75
N LEU A 555 27.27 0.44 28.70
CA LEU A 555 28.56 -0.25 28.71
C LEU A 555 29.63 0.67 29.33
N SER A 556 30.26 0.25 30.43
CA SER A 556 31.35 1.02 31.06
C SER A 556 32.65 0.95 30.24
N GLU A 557 33.53 1.95 30.37
CA GLU A 557 34.84 1.98 29.70
C GLU A 557 35.74 0.77 30.02
N LYS A 558 35.49 0.08 31.14
CA LYS A 558 36.18 -1.15 31.59
C LYS A 558 35.72 -2.41 30.86
N GLU A 559 34.59 -2.36 30.14
CA GLU A 559 33.91 -3.49 29.49
C GLU A 559 34.27 -3.66 27.99
N LYS A 560 35.40 -3.10 27.54
CA LYS A 560 35.90 -3.18 26.15
C LYS A 560 36.40 -4.58 25.74
N LYS A 561 35.63 -5.64 25.98
CA LYS A 561 35.90 -7.02 25.50
C LYS A 561 36.03 -7.03 23.97
N GLU A 562 36.99 -7.78 23.42
CA GLU A 562 37.18 -7.90 21.96
C GLU A 562 35.98 -8.53 21.24
N GLN A 563 35.20 -9.35 21.95
CA GLN A 563 34.03 -10.06 21.44
C GLN A 563 32.87 -9.92 22.43
N LEU A 564 31.65 -9.67 21.92
CA LEU A 564 30.43 -9.66 22.72
C LEU A 564 29.53 -10.84 22.35
N ARG A 565 29.05 -11.55 23.38
CA ARG A 565 28.08 -12.64 23.23
C ARG A 565 26.66 -12.09 23.35
N ILE A 566 25.84 -12.27 22.32
CA ILE A 566 24.48 -11.75 22.29
C ILE A 566 23.47 -12.88 22.10
N LEU A 567 22.42 -12.92 22.89
CA LEU A 567 21.33 -13.88 22.74
C LEU A 567 20.07 -13.16 22.25
N ASP A 568 19.61 -13.44 21.03
CA ASP A 568 18.38 -12.88 20.45
C ASP A 568 17.23 -13.90 20.51
N LEU A 569 16.29 -13.66 21.43
CA LEU A 569 15.15 -14.50 21.73
C LEU A 569 13.84 -14.02 21.08
N GLY A 570 13.87 -13.11 20.11
CA GLY A 570 12.63 -12.75 19.42
C GLY A 570 12.59 -11.45 18.64
N CYS A 571 13.71 -10.94 18.11
CA CYS A 571 13.68 -9.77 17.24
C CYS A 571 14.13 -10.04 15.79
N GLY A 572 14.89 -11.11 15.51
CA GLY A 572 15.10 -11.64 14.15
C GLY A 572 15.60 -10.63 13.12
N ASN A 573 16.25 -9.54 13.53
CA ASN A 573 16.57 -8.43 12.65
C ASN A 573 18.09 -8.33 12.44
N GLY A 574 18.55 -8.73 11.25
CA GLY A 574 19.94 -8.50 10.80
C GLY A 574 20.36 -7.01 10.81
N LEU A 575 19.40 -6.09 10.83
CA LEU A 575 19.63 -4.66 11.03
C LEU A 575 20.21 -4.31 12.41
N LEU A 576 19.69 -4.90 13.49
CA LEU A 576 20.21 -4.66 14.83
C LEU A 576 21.62 -5.24 14.96
N LEU A 577 21.83 -6.47 14.47
CA LEU A 577 23.16 -7.11 14.47
C LEU A 577 24.19 -6.32 13.66
N ARG A 578 23.81 -5.88 12.45
CA ARG A 578 24.65 -4.97 11.64
C ARG A 578 24.99 -3.71 12.43
N TYR A 579 23.97 -3.06 13.00
CA TYR A 579 24.12 -1.79 13.68
C TYR A 579 24.99 -1.92 14.94
N LEU A 580 24.87 -3.02 15.68
CA LEU A 580 25.74 -3.36 16.81
C LEU A 580 27.19 -3.57 16.35
N CYS A 581 27.43 -4.31 15.27
CA CYS A 581 28.79 -4.47 14.72
C CYS A 581 29.39 -3.15 14.22
N GLU A 582 28.59 -2.31 13.57
CA GLU A 582 29.00 -1.01 13.05
C GLU A 582 29.33 -0.03 14.18
N PHE A 583 28.49 -0.01 15.23
CA PHE A 583 28.69 0.84 16.39
C PHE A 583 29.86 0.40 17.26
N LEU A 584 29.97 -0.89 17.54
CA LEU A 584 30.96 -1.42 18.48
C LEU A 584 32.33 -1.64 17.81
N GLY A 585 32.39 -1.72 16.48
CA GLY A 585 33.61 -2.00 15.72
C GLY A 585 34.22 -3.38 15.99
N ARG A 586 33.44 -4.31 16.55
CA ARG A 586 33.91 -5.58 17.15
C ARG A 586 33.15 -6.79 16.63
N LYS A 587 33.66 -7.98 16.96
CA LYS A 587 33.03 -9.26 16.61
C LYS A 587 31.84 -9.52 17.55
N VAL A 588 30.69 -9.81 16.96
CA VAL A 588 29.44 -10.13 17.67
C VAL A 588 29.06 -11.58 17.38
N ILE A 589 28.73 -12.32 18.43
CA ILE A 589 28.31 -13.72 18.33
C ILE A 589 26.84 -13.84 18.75
N PRO A 590 25.87 -13.73 17.81
CA PRO A 590 24.46 -13.91 18.12
C PRO A 590 24.05 -15.39 18.21
N PHE A 591 23.28 -15.71 19.24
CA PHE A 591 22.55 -16.97 19.42
C PHE A 591 21.06 -16.72 19.18
N GLY A 592 20.38 -17.55 18.37
CA GLY A 592 18.98 -17.32 17.98
C GLY A 592 18.07 -18.52 18.22
N VAL A 593 16.80 -18.31 18.60
CA VAL A 593 15.85 -19.40 18.97
C VAL A 593 15.02 -19.94 17.80
N GLU A 594 15.34 -19.56 16.57
CA GLU A 594 14.79 -20.23 15.41
C GLU A 594 15.85 -21.20 14.86
N ALA A 595 15.65 -22.49 15.13
CA ALA A 595 16.57 -23.60 14.87
C ALA A 595 16.78 -23.93 13.36
N ARG A 596 17.02 -22.94 12.50
CA ARG A 596 17.18 -23.14 11.05
C ARG A 596 18.52 -22.59 10.54
N PRO A 597 19.39 -23.43 9.97
CA PRO A 597 20.64 -22.99 9.30
C PRO A 597 20.41 -21.89 8.25
N ARG A 598 19.25 -21.90 7.61
CA ARG A 598 18.83 -20.86 6.66
C ARG A 598 18.68 -19.47 7.29
N ALA A 599 18.20 -19.37 8.53
CA ALA A 599 18.05 -18.08 9.23
C ALA A 599 19.41 -17.48 9.61
N VAL A 600 20.35 -18.34 10.01
CA VAL A 600 21.76 -18.00 10.28
C VAL A 600 22.42 -17.44 9.01
N GLU A 601 22.21 -18.07 7.86
CA GLU A 601 22.75 -17.62 6.58
C GLU A 601 22.05 -16.36 6.05
N GLU A 602 20.74 -16.24 6.26
CA GLU A 602 19.95 -15.05 5.93
C GLU A 602 20.35 -13.84 6.78
N ALA A 603 20.68 -14.02 8.07
CA ALA A 603 21.21 -12.96 8.92
C ALA A 603 22.56 -12.46 8.42
N LYS A 604 23.48 -13.37 8.03
CA LYS A 604 24.77 -13.01 7.41
C LYS A 604 24.60 -12.26 6.08
N ARG A 605 23.63 -12.67 5.24
CA ARG A 605 23.31 -12.02 3.95
C ARG A 605 22.57 -10.68 4.10
N ALA A 606 21.86 -10.48 5.22
CA ALA A 606 21.15 -9.24 5.54
C ALA A 606 22.08 -8.17 6.18
N VAL A 607 23.37 -8.43 6.32
CA VAL A 607 24.36 -7.48 6.78
C VAL A 607 25.21 -7.06 5.58
N LEU A 608 25.64 -5.79 5.49
CA LEU A 608 26.53 -5.36 4.40
C LEU A 608 27.78 -6.25 4.36
N ALA A 609 28.26 -6.59 3.16
CA ALA A 609 29.39 -7.52 2.96
C ALA A 609 30.64 -7.16 3.78
N LYS A 610 30.90 -5.86 4.02
CA LYS A 610 32.02 -5.38 4.84
C LYS A 610 31.94 -5.75 6.33
N TYR A 611 30.75 -5.94 6.89
CA TYR A 611 30.53 -6.25 8.32
C TYR A 611 30.20 -7.72 8.57
N ALA A 612 29.87 -8.49 7.53
CA ALA A 612 29.52 -9.90 7.65
C ALA A 612 30.62 -10.74 8.34
N LYS A 613 31.90 -10.38 8.15
CA LYS A 613 33.05 -11.01 8.82
C LYS A 613 33.11 -10.79 10.33
N ASN A 614 32.45 -9.75 10.83
CA ASN A 614 32.39 -9.42 12.25
C ASN A 614 31.18 -10.05 12.94
N ILE A 615 30.41 -10.90 12.23
CA ILE A 615 29.24 -11.59 12.77
C ILE A 615 29.44 -13.10 12.67
N GLU A 616 29.46 -13.77 13.81
CA GLU A 616 29.47 -15.23 13.90
C GLU A 616 28.16 -15.73 14.51
N CYS A 617 27.20 -16.10 13.66
CA CYS A 617 25.94 -16.68 14.12
C CYS A 617 26.14 -18.17 14.52
N ARG A 618 25.63 -18.55 15.70
CA ARG A 618 25.60 -19.94 16.19
C ARG A 618 24.18 -20.46 16.35
N ARG A 619 24.00 -21.79 16.29
CA ARG A 619 22.66 -22.39 16.49
C ARG A 619 22.30 -22.43 17.97
N VAL A 620 21.01 -22.39 18.29
CA VAL A 620 20.54 -22.50 19.69
C VAL A 620 20.75 -23.88 20.31
N ASP A 621 20.94 -24.93 19.51
CA ASP A 621 21.27 -26.27 20.02
C ASP A 621 22.78 -26.48 20.22
N GLU A 622 23.61 -25.53 19.80
CA GLU A 622 25.03 -25.42 20.17
C GLU A 622 25.22 -24.58 21.46
N TYR A 623 24.11 -24.30 22.16
CA TYR A 623 24.04 -23.60 23.43
C TYR A 623 24.29 -24.55 24.60
N GLU A 624 25.09 -24.11 25.56
CA GLU A 624 25.16 -24.79 26.86
C GLU A 624 24.34 -24.02 27.91
N PRO A 625 23.48 -24.69 28.70
CA PRO A 625 22.62 -24.05 29.71
C PRO A 625 23.35 -23.16 30.73
N GLU A 626 24.65 -23.33 30.89
CA GLU A 626 25.49 -22.59 31.85
C GLU A 626 26.16 -21.35 31.23
N ASP A 627 25.91 -21.07 29.95
CA ASP A 627 26.48 -19.92 29.26
C ASP A 627 25.92 -18.58 29.78
N SER A 628 26.82 -17.61 30.00
CA SER A 628 26.49 -16.22 30.30
C SER A 628 26.65 -15.29 29.08
N TYR A 629 25.78 -14.28 28.98
CA TYR A 629 25.67 -13.35 27.85
C TYR A 629 25.85 -11.90 28.28
N ASP A 630 26.56 -11.14 27.46
CA ASP A 630 26.75 -9.71 27.70
C ASP A 630 25.47 -8.92 27.35
N VAL A 631 24.73 -9.35 26.31
CA VAL A 631 23.45 -8.75 25.94
C VAL A 631 22.43 -9.84 25.60
N ILE A 632 21.26 -9.81 26.24
CA ILE A 632 20.11 -10.63 25.85
C ILE A 632 19.03 -9.71 25.30
N ILE A 633 18.48 -10.03 24.15
CA ILE A 633 17.36 -9.31 23.54
C ILE A 633 16.17 -10.25 23.51
N ALA A 634 15.04 -9.87 24.08
CA ALA A 634 13.88 -10.73 24.14
C ALA A 634 12.59 -9.96 23.88
N ASN A 635 11.60 -10.65 23.29
CA ASN A 635 10.24 -10.17 23.27
C ASN A 635 9.45 -10.90 24.36
N PRO A 636 9.03 -10.19 25.44
CA PRO A 636 8.42 -10.81 26.61
C PRO A 636 7.08 -11.48 26.29
N VAL A 637 6.40 -11.09 25.21
CA VAL A 637 5.10 -11.68 24.83
C VAL A 637 5.26 -13.09 24.21
N TYR A 638 6.45 -13.47 23.73
CA TYR A 638 6.70 -14.85 23.27
C TYR A 638 6.86 -15.87 24.41
N ALA A 639 7.07 -15.41 25.65
CA ALA A 639 7.05 -16.25 26.84
C ALA A 639 5.71 -16.99 27.01
N ASP A 640 4.61 -16.36 26.59
CA ASP A 640 3.25 -16.90 26.64
C ASP A 640 3.07 -18.09 25.66
N TRP A 641 3.94 -18.21 24.65
CA TRP A 641 3.85 -19.22 23.59
C TRP A 641 4.73 -20.45 23.86
N ARG A 642 5.90 -20.30 24.49
CA ARG A 642 6.85 -21.39 24.74
C ARG A 642 6.66 -22.12 26.06
N VAL A 643 6.09 -21.48 27.08
CA VAL A 643 5.77 -22.11 28.38
C VAL A 643 4.35 -22.68 28.33
N SER A 644 4.02 -23.44 27.28
CA SER A 644 2.74 -24.15 27.20
C SER A 644 2.85 -25.43 28.04
N ARG A 645 2.37 -25.39 29.29
CA ARG A 645 1.68 -26.51 29.97
C ARG A 645 1.32 -26.30 31.46
N SER A 646 1.60 -25.17 32.10
CA SER A 646 1.15 -24.92 33.49
C SER A 646 0.10 -23.81 33.61
N LYS A 647 -0.88 -24.03 34.51
CA LYS A 647 -2.01 -23.13 34.84
C LYS A 647 -1.50 -21.97 35.70
N GLY A 648 -1.43 -20.78 35.11
CA GLY A 648 -1.10 -19.53 35.82
C GLY A 648 -1.32 -18.32 34.90
N GLY A 649 -1.80 -17.20 35.45
CA GLY A 649 -2.09 -15.98 34.70
C GLY A 649 -0.88 -15.44 33.91
N SER A 650 -1.14 -14.76 32.80
CA SER A 650 -0.14 -14.31 31.81
C SER A 650 1.02 -13.49 32.40
N GLY A 651 0.77 -12.64 33.41
CA GLY A 651 1.82 -11.84 34.07
C GLY A 651 2.87 -12.68 34.82
N LYS A 652 2.44 -13.71 35.56
CA LYS A 652 3.36 -14.58 36.32
C LYS A 652 4.32 -15.37 35.41
N LYS A 653 3.88 -15.72 34.20
CA LYS A 653 4.68 -16.46 33.21
C LYS A 653 5.76 -15.59 32.58
N ILE A 654 5.45 -14.32 32.30
CA ILE A 654 6.42 -13.36 31.76
C ILE A 654 7.52 -13.07 32.80
N ASN A 655 7.17 -12.93 34.08
CA ASN A 655 8.17 -12.75 35.14
C ASN A 655 9.12 -13.93 35.29
N LEU A 656 8.60 -15.15 35.28
CA LEU A 656 9.44 -16.35 35.34
C LEU A 656 10.38 -16.45 34.14
N PHE A 657 9.90 -16.06 32.96
CA PHE A 657 10.72 -16.00 31.75
C PHE A 657 11.83 -14.96 31.88
N ILE A 658 11.51 -13.73 32.29
CA ILE A 658 12.50 -12.65 32.50
C ILE A 658 13.54 -13.05 33.55
N ARG A 659 13.11 -13.60 34.70
CA ARG A 659 14.02 -14.13 35.73
C ARG A 659 15.00 -15.16 35.17
N LYS A 660 14.51 -16.10 34.36
CA LYS A 660 15.38 -17.08 33.70
C LYS A 660 16.41 -16.41 32.81
N LEU A 661 16.03 -15.40 32.02
CA LEU A 661 16.96 -14.70 31.15
C LEU A 661 18.04 -13.96 31.92
N LEU A 662 17.67 -13.34 33.05
CA LEU A 662 18.62 -12.61 33.87
C LEU A 662 19.69 -13.51 34.49
N ASN A 663 19.35 -14.76 34.82
CA ASN A 663 20.33 -15.76 35.29
C ASN A 663 21.36 -16.15 34.24
N HIS A 664 21.10 -15.85 32.96
CA HIS A 664 22.04 -16.07 31.87
C HIS A 664 22.77 -14.80 31.45
N LEU A 665 22.59 -13.68 32.15
CA LEU A 665 23.43 -12.51 31.94
C LEU A 665 24.80 -12.72 32.60
N SER A 666 25.85 -12.20 31.97
CA SER A 666 27.12 -12.00 32.67
C SER A 666 26.94 -11.02 33.83
N GLU A 667 27.92 -10.96 34.73
CA GLU A 667 27.88 -10.11 35.93
C GLU A 667 27.49 -8.64 35.64
N ASP A 668 27.94 -8.12 34.49
CA ASP A 668 27.63 -6.77 33.98
C ASP A 668 26.65 -6.76 32.78
N GLY A 669 26.01 -7.90 32.51
CA GLY A 669 25.16 -8.08 31.33
C GLY A 669 23.87 -7.27 31.38
N MET A 670 23.29 -7.05 30.20
CA MET A 670 22.00 -6.37 30.05
C MET A 670 20.95 -7.18 29.27
N LEU A 671 19.71 -7.15 29.76
CA LEU A 671 18.52 -7.67 29.10
C LEU A 671 17.72 -6.51 28.50
N ILE A 672 17.49 -6.58 27.19
CA ILE A 672 16.69 -5.64 26.41
C ILE A 672 15.35 -6.31 26.07
N LEU A 673 14.27 -5.81 26.63
CA LEU A 673 12.91 -6.25 26.33
C LEU A 673 12.32 -5.37 25.22
N ILE A 674 11.79 -5.98 24.16
CA ILE A 674 11.21 -5.25 23.02
C ILE A 674 9.85 -5.85 22.66
N CYS A 675 8.82 -5.00 22.59
CA CYS A 675 7.51 -5.42 22.11
C CYS A 675 6.81 -4.35 21.27
N HIS A 676 6.18 -4.77 20.17
CA HIS A 676 5.34 -3.90 19.35
C HIS A 676 4.06 -3.50 20.10
N ARG A 677 3.64 -2.24 19.90
CA ARG A 677 2.45 -1.64 20.49
C ARG A 677 1.18 -2.39 20.12
N ASP A 678 1.02 -2.80 18.86
CA ASP A 678 -0.14 -3.58 18.42
C ASP A 678 -0.25 -4.93 19.14
N THR A 679 0.89 -5.48 19.58
CA THR A 679 0.96 -6.72 20.33
C THR A 679 0.57 -6.49 21.80
N LEU A 680 1.05 -5.40 22.41
CA LEU A 680 0.69 -4.99 23.78
C LEU A 680 -0.79 -4.59 23.87
N GLN A 681 -1.28 -3.80 22.92
CA GLN A 681 -2.68 -3.37 22.83
C GLN A 681 -3.65 -4.54 22.66
N ARG A 682 -3.27 -5.55 21.85
CA ARG A 682 -4.04 -6.80 21.73
C ARG A 682 -4.15 -7.57 23.06
N LYS A 683 -3.22 -7.34 23.99
CA LYS A 683 -3.20 -7.91 25.33
C LYS A 683 -3.75 -6.94 26.39
N GLY A 684 -4.33 -5.81 25.98
CA GLY A 684 -4.91 -4.80 26.87
C GLY A 684 -3.89 -3.92 27.59
N MET A 685 -2.62 -3.95 27.18
CA MET A 685 -1.53 -3.18 27.79
C MET A 685 -1.13 -1.98 26.92
N LYS A 686 -0.79 -0.86 27.56
CA LYS A 686 -0.29 0.35 26.88
C LYS A 686 1.19 0.25 26.55
N ASP A 687 1.99 -0.30 27.46
CA ASP A 687 3.44 -0.47 27.36
C ASP A 687 3.95 -1.64 28.22
N LEU A 688 5.28 -1.80 28.26
CA LEU A 688 5.93 -2.86 29.03
C LEU A 688 5.87 -2.68 30.56
N SER A 689 5.64 -1.47 31.08
CA SER A 689 5.52 -1.21 32.53
C SER A 689 4.19 -1.72 33.10
N GLU A 690 3.16 -1.90 32.26
CA GLU A 690 1.89 -2.49 32.66
C GLU A 690 1.95 -4.04 32.75
N ILE A 691 3.11 -4.64 32.52
CA ILE A 691 3.34 -6.07 32.79
C ILE A 691 3.50 -6.25 34.31
N PRO A 692 2.65 -7.07 34.97
CA PRO A 692 2.75 -7.27 36.41
C PRO A 692 4.13 -7.80 36.81
N GLY A 693 4.79 -7.21 37.80
CA GLY A 693 6.17 -7.47 38.22
C GLY A 693 7.25 -6.66 37.49
N LEU A 694 6.88 -5.77 36.56
CA LEU A 694 7.76 -4.81 35.89
C LEU A 694 7.33 -3.36 36.13
N GLU A 695 6.50 -3.11 37.14
CA GLU A 695 5.91 -1.80 37.45
C GLU A 695 7.01 -0.76 37.76
N PHE A 696 8.13 -1.22 38.32
CA PHE A 696 9.32 -0.42 38.62
C PHE A 696 10.08 0.06 37.37
N LEU A 697 9.77 -0.46 36.19
CA LEU A 697 10.31 0.04 34.92
C LEU A 697 9.60 1.32 34.45
N SER A 698 8.56 1.77 35.17
CA SER A 698 7.92 3.07 34.96
C SER A 698 8.97 4.18 34.97
N GLY A 699 9.19 4.82 33.81
CA GLY A 699 10.22 5.86 33.60
C GLY A 699 11.54 5.37 32.96
N LYS A 700 11.79 4.06 32.90
CA LYS A 700 12.91 3.44 32.13
C LYS A 700 12.44 2.78 30.84
N THR A 701 11.13 2.79 30.59
CA THR A 701 10.53 2.43 29.30
C THR A 701 10.62 3.58 28.32
N PHE A 702 11.27 3.34 27.18
CA PHE A 702 11.38 4.33 26.13
C PHE A 702 10.29 4.13 25.07
N TRP A 703 9.79 5.26 24.57
CA TRP A 703 8.72 5.29 23.58
C TRP A 703 9.22 5.74 22.22
N HIS A 704 8.90 4.95 21.19
CA HIS A 704 9.07 5.43 19.82
C HIS A 704 8.12 4.78 18.80
N ALA A 705 7.33 5.63 18.14
CA ALA A 705 6.51 5.46 16.92
C ALA A 705 5.62 4.22 16.70
N GLN A 706 5.75 3.11 17.45
CA GLN A 706 4.87 1.91 17.53
C GLN A 706 5.51 0.74 18.32
N THR A 707 6.62 0.95 19.04
CA THR A 707 7.33 -0.10 19.81
C THR A 707 7.66 0.41 21.21
N SER A 708 7.48 -0.46 22.21
CA SER A 708 7.90 -0.23 23.61
C SER A 708 9.14 -1.09 23.87
N PHE A 709 10.16 -0.53 24.51
CA PHE A 709 11.32 -1.28 24.96
C PHE A 709 11.78 -0.86 26.36
N ALA A 710 12.43 -1.79 27.06
CA ALA A 710 12.99 -1.59 28.38
C ALA A 710 14.35 -2.30 28.52
N VAL A 711 15.21 -1.79 29.39
CA VAL A 711 16.54 -2.37 29.64
C VAL A 711 16.70 -2.67 31.13
N ILE A 712 17.20 -3.86 31.43
CA ILE A 712 17.40 -4.40 32.78
C ILE A 712 18.85 -4.88 32.88
N ARG A 713 19.62 -4.43 33.89
CA ARG A 713 20.97 -4.96 34.16
C ARG A 713 20.91 -6.13 35.14
N ALA A 714 21.85 -7.06 35.04
CA ALA A 714 21.96 -8.24 35.90
C ALA A 714 21.82 -7.90 37.39
N GLY A 715 22.61 -6.94 37.90
CA GLY A 715 22.57 -6.52 39.32
C GLY A 715 21.42 -5.57 39.72
N SER A 716 20.57 -5.12 38.79
CA SER A 716 19.47 -4.19 39.09
C SER A 716 18.15 -4.89 39.43
N TYR A 717 17.98 -6.14 39.01
CA TYR A 717 16.71 -6.84 39.14
C TYR A 717 16.54 -7.55 40.49
N GLU A 718 17.64 -8.07 41.07
CA GLU A 718 17.60 -8.71 42.40
C GLU A 718 17.34 -7.69 43.53
N ARG A 719 17.94 -6.49 43.48
CA ARG A 719 17.67 -5.40 44.45
C ARG A 719 16.21 -4.92 44.45
N VAL A 720 15.57 -4.91 43.28
CA VAL A 720 14.20 -4.38 43.15
C VAL A 720 13.15 -5.38 43.61
N ILE A 721 13.46 -6.69 43.59
CA ILE A 721 12.56 -7.74 44.10
C ILE A 721 12.74 -7.94 45.61
N SER A 722 13.93 -7.70 46.16
CA SER A 722 14.11 -7.68 47.63
C SER A 722 13.41 -6.51 48.32
N GLU A 723 13.10 -5.43 47.58
CA GLU A 723 12.39 -4.25 48.11
C GLU A 723 10.87 -4.25 47.83
N SER A 724 10.35 -5.18 47.00
CA SER A 724 8.92 -5.25 46.62
C SER A 724 8.19 -6.52 47.06
N LEU A 725 8.90 -7.51 47.62
CA LEU A 725 8.36 -8.56 48.49
C LEU A 725 8.43 -8.10 49.94
#